data_AF-A0A7X2P0E3-F1
#
_entry.id   AF-A0A7X2P0E3-F1
#
_cell.length_a   1.000
_cell.length_b   1.000
_cell.length_c   1.000
_cell.angle_alpha   90.00
_cell.angle_beta   90.00
_cell.angle_gamma   90.00
#
_symmetry.space_group_name_H-M   'P 1'
#
loop_
_entity.id
_entity.type
_entity.pdbx_description
1 polymer ?
#
loop_
_entity_poly.entity_id
_entity_poly.type
_entity_poly.pdbx_seq_one_letter_code
_entity_poly.pdbx_strand_id
1 'polypeptide(L)'
;MKKRGKWLTAMGLAMLLTLQTPVAAVVEASTDGGIQQEMTVENQKGTKEDRDESEVQSEEEQSEKQSDLEIQKNDIIDEERTEVIPQEASQMSESVKKEQIIYTWKYDAEIGWQLWKSEGEEEEKICAPGVYILKDGIYYLGVYETEDKEVSRIKEEEPEQGVLKEGMVSVTDTTPVITDEEKEIILQEGTYYFSYETGGEEESQQPRDGKYLTNTWVHPGEDVSVWYYVNKEGVQEDPALHEGPMQNETGYFYLDKQGKSQSGKFKINGVIYNYDGKGNRSQIRDGWQQDGNNWYYIENGQQATGWKNLQSNWYYLNPQNGILQKGVFRDYTGTLYYADSNGRMISGNGWKQIGTAWYWLQAGGALTTGWINTGGNWYYLDPNTGAMHTGWYQVNGSWYYSDGSGMMQSGGWINLGGTWYYLGGSGAMYTGWLNLGGKWYYLDPGSGAMRTGWYRDGATWYYSDGSGAMVSGGWLNQGGTWYYLSGSGAMYTGWLNLGGKWYYLDPGSGAMRTGWYRDGATWYYSNGSGAMQSGGWINLGGTWYYLSGSGAMYTGWLNQGGSWYYLDGNSGAMHTGWYQVNGSWYYSDGSGKVEAGRWMNQGETWYYLSGSGAAFTGWQKIGNTWYYFYDDCRMAANTWINNYYVNSDGAWSDTATVMPGATYNYAFPTAQTKKGLQVKDGMEDDASNLGVKHAVVNIALNHVASGSGIEYQYQGKTYYMNTGYIHELDRQIKELHNRGMVLTAVIVLQWNYQQQDLILPGARSYGYNLYGWNTQEATGKQHLEAICSFLANRYAAPDMGVVNWICGNEVNAWKDYHYSGSVGFDQYMEYYAQAYQLLYNCVKHAYSNGRIYMSIDHTWTYNRRANCYTSKSVLDRFAQLMNQKGISDWMIAFHPYPAPELQSDFWNRTLDVIDSENSPIITMANLSYFTEYVKKNYGAGKRIILSECGFTSVTNGNDRQDIQAAAIAYGYYLAETNDMVDSFVVHRQVDHSAETQQGFHLGLWTCKPGSTETADSKKQAYDVFKYMDTKQYMTYTKFALPLIKKNSWEQAVSGFNPAKFT
;
A
#
# COMPACT_ATOMS: atom_id res chain seq x y z
N MET A 1 -53.38 -26.38 38.12
CA MET A 1 -53.05 -25.70 39.39
C MET A 1 -51.74 -24.94 39.20
N LYS A 2 -51.31 -23.91 39.94
CA LYS A 2 -51.87 -22.69 40.58
C LYS A 2 -50.66 -22.09 41.36
N LYS A 3 -50.43 -20.76 41.34
CA LYS A 3 -49.27 -20.01 41.94
C LYS A 3 -47.91 -20.19 41.20
N ARG A 4 -47.11 -19.18 40.83
CA ARG A 4 -46.98 -17.70 41.01
C ARG A 4 -46.44 -17.13 42.35
N GLY A 5 -45.45 -16.22 42.20
CA GLY A 5 -44.95 -15.18 43.12
C GLY A 5 -43.45 -14.91 42.83
N LYS A 6 -42.95 -13.83 42.19
CA LYS A 6 -43.15 -12.35 42.29
C LYS A 6 -42.62 -11.73 43.60
N TRP A 7 -42.10 -10.50 43.65
CA TRP A 7 -42.11 -9.36 42.69
C TRP A 7 -40.66 -8.99 42.23
N LEU A 8 -40.14 -7.78 41.91
CA LEU A 8 -40.44 -6.32 41.78
C LEU A 8 -39.38 -5.78 40.73
N THR A 9 -39.30 -4.59 40.08
CA THR A 9 -40.15 -3.49 39.50
C THR A 9 -39.18 -2.47 38.82
N ALA A 10 -39.52 -1.51 37.93
CA ALA A 10 -40.64 -1.29 37.00
C ALA A 10 -40.43 0.02 36.15
N MET A 11 -40.79 0.00 34.85
CA MET A 11 -41.25 1.15 34.00
C MET A 11 -40.22 2.24 33.62
N GLY A 12 -40.35 2.99 32.50
CA GLY A 12 -41.38 3.04 31.43
C GLY A 12 -40.79 3.47 30.06
N LEU A 13 -41.50 3.27 28.93
CA LEU A 13 -42.27 4.28 28.13
C LEU A 13 -41.46 5.49 27.58
N ALA A 14 -41.61 5.96 26.33
CA ALA A 14 -42.26 5.41 25.12
C ALA A 14 -41.88 6.19 23.82
N MET A 15 -41.91 5.49 22.67
CA MET A 15 -42.07 5.92 21.24
C MET A 15 -41.85 7.38 20.78
N LEU A 16 -41.16 7.54 19.62
CA LEU A 16 -41.80 7.96 18.34
C LEU A 16 -40.99 7.56 17.08
N LEU A 17 -41.54 7.86 15.88
CA LEU A 17 -41.09 7.52 14.50
C LEU A 17 -39.74 8.20 14.10
N THR A 18 -39.01 7.89 13.00
CA THR A 18 -39.41 7.49 11.62
C THR A 18 -38.33 6.66 10.87
N LEU A 19 -38.37 6.56 9.53
CA LEU A 19 -37.61 5.65 8.63
C LEU A 19 -36.35 6.25 7.95
N GLN A 20 -35.62 5.37 7.25
CA GLN A 20 -34.75 5.57 6.04
C GLN A 20 -33.22 5.77 6.12
N THR A 21 -32.51 4.80 5.52
CA THR A 21 -31.28 4.82 4.66
C THR A 21 -30.05 5.71 4.98
N PRO A 22 -28.82 5.13 4.95
CA PRO A 22 -27.56 5.87 4.86
C PRO A 22 -27.07 6.05 3.40
N VAL A 23 -26.34 7.15 3.15
CA VAL A 23 -25.50 7.40 1.96
C VAL A 23 -24.16 8.04 2.41
N ALA A 24 -23.14 8.00 1.55
CA ALA A 24 -21.77 8.52 1.72
C ALA A 24 -21.70 10.06 1.96
N ALA A 25 -20.55 10.74 2.15
CA ALA A 25 -19.16 10.40 1.78
C ALA A 25 -18.10 11.21 2.59
N VAL A 26 -16.81 10.83 2.47
CA VAL A 26 -15.57 11.63 2.18
C VAL A 26 -15.44 13.05 2.79
N VAL A 27 -14.32 13.49 3.38
CA VAL A 27 -13.17 14.18 2.73
C VAL A 27 -11.89 14.15 3.61
N GLU A 28 -10.77 14.25 2.90
CA GLU A 28 -9.32 14.43 3.13
C GLU A 28 -8.91 15.57 4.14
N ALA A 29 -7.64 15.98 4.38
CA ALA A 29 -6.38 15.84 3.62
C ALA A 29 -5.07 16.10 4.42
N SER A 30 -3.91 15.82 3.78
CA SER A 30 -2.63 16.59 3.83
C SER A 30 -1.75 16.62 5.11
N THR A 31 -0.40 16.70 5.08
CA THR A 31 0.64 16.54 4.01
C THR A 31 2.06 16.30 4.58
N ASP A 32 2.93 15.70 3.74
CA ASP A 32 4.40 15.87 3.57
C ASP A 32 5.49 15.46 4.59
N GLY A 33 6.62 15.01 4.01
CA GLY A 33 7.91 14.76 4.68
C GLY A 33 8.77 13.63 4.06
N GLY A 34 9.59 13.93 3.04
CA GLY A 34 10.55 12.97 2.41
C GLY A 34 11.78 12.62 3.28
N ILE A 35 12.76 11.81 2.85
CA ILE A 35 13.30 11.52 1.50
C ILE A 35 13.91 10.07 1.44
N GLN A 36 13.97 9.48 0.23
CA GLN A 36 14.83 8.40 -0.36
C GLN A 36 15.76 7.52 0.56
N GLN A 37 16.05 6.25 0.24
CA GLN A 37 16.70 5.82 -1.01
C GLN A 37 16.62 4.29 -1.31
N GLU A 38 16.59 3.97 -2.62
CA GLU A 38 16.92 2.77 -3.41
C GLU A 38 16.97 1.34 -2.82
N MET A 39 16.50 0.38 -3.63
CA MET A 39 16.95 -1.02 -3.61
C MET A 39 17.00 -1.58 -5.04
N THR A 40 18.20 -1.85 -5.56
CA THR A 40 18.42 -2.48 -6.88
C THR A 40 18.47 -4.01 -6.76
N VAL A 41 18.15 -4.71 -7.86
CA VAL A 41 18.25 -6.18 -7.98
C VAL A 41 19.04 -6.53 -9.23
N GLU A 42 20.20 -7.17 -9.06
CA GLU A 42 20.97 -7.77 -10.16
C GLU A 42 20.90 -9.30 -10.11
N ASN A 43 20.84 -9.92 -11.29
CA ASN A 43 20.99 -11.36 -11.50
C ASN A 43 22.42 -11.67 -11.96
N GLN A 44 22.91 -12.90 -11.72
CA GLN A 44 23.28 -13.87 -12.78
C GLN A 44 24.26 -14.96 -12.31
N LYS A 45 24.03 -16.19 -12.83
CA LYS A 45 25.00 -17.12 -13.44
C LYS A 45 24.26 -18.38 -13.91
N GLY A 46 24.46 -18.93 -15.11
CA GLY A 46 25.30 -18.49 -16.24
C GLY A 46 25.28 -19.52 -17.39
N THR A 47 26.19 -19.37 -18.38
CA THR A 47 26.42 -20.23 -19.59
C THR A 47 25.26 -20.22 -20.63
N LYS A 48 25.43 -19.72 -21.88
CA LYS A 48 26.29 -20.12 -23.05
C LYS A 48 25.58 -21.19 -23.93
N GLU A 49 25.58 -21.15 -25.27
CA GLU A 49 26.23 -20.24 -26.25
C GLU A 49 25.51 -20.24 -27.63
N ASP A 50 25.96 -19.40 -28.58
CA ASP A 50 25.62 -19.31 -30.03
C ASP A 50 24.16 -18.87 -30.42
N ARG A 51 23.89 -17.83 -31.24
CA ARG A 51 24.28 -17.43 -32.64
C ARG A 51 23.42 -18.11 -33.73
N ASP A 52 22.97 -17.44 -34.81
CA ASP A 52 23.27 -16.08 -35.34
C ASP A 52 22.13 -15.49 -36.22
N GLU A 53 22.24 -14.18 -36.56
CA GLU A 53 21.70 -13.41 -37.71
C GLU A 53 20.18 -13.12 -37.98
N SER A 54 19.90 -11.81 -38.18
CA SER A 54 18.95 -11.17 -39.15
C SER A 54 17.41 -11.19 -38.91
N GLU A 55 16.59 -10.17 -39.25
CA GLU A 55 16.81 -8.73 -39.55
C GLU A 55 15.47 -7.91 -39.51
N VAL A 56 15.57 -6.56 -39.47
CA VAL A 56 14.66 -5.53 -40.07
C VAL A 56 13.23 -5.26 -39.48
N GLN A 57 13.09 -4.06 -38.88
CA GLN A 57 11.97 -3.06 -38.94
C GLN A 57 10.52 -3.43 -38.46
N SER A 58 9.61 -2.51 -38.09
CA SER A 58 9.59 -1.02 -38.09
C SER A 58 8.85 -0.39 -36.88
N GLU A 59 9.02 0.92 -36.75
CA GLU A 59 8.53 1.93 -35.80
C GLU A 59 7.01 1.99 -35.43
N GLU A 60 6.76 2.47 -34.19
CA GLU A 60 5.80 3.52 -33.71
C GLU A 60 4.30 3.48 -34.10
N GLU A 61 3.34 3.53 -33.15
CA GLU A 61 2.87 4.67 -32.30
C GLU A 61 2.08 5.75 -33.09
N GLN A 62 1.08 6.48 -32.56
CA GLN A 62 0.40 6.54 -31.25
C GLN A 62 -1.00 7.18 -31.42
N SER A 63 -1.86 7.18 -30.38
CA SER A 63 -2.61 8.37 -29.87
C SER A 63 -3.80 8.02 -28.96
N GLU A 64 -4.13 8.91 -28.02
CA GLU A 64 -5.31 8.79 -27.14
C GLU A 64 -5.77 10.16 -26.59
N LYS A 65 -7.07 10.30 -26.28
CA LYS A 65 -7.74 11.33 -25.43
C LYS A 65 -7.92 12.78 -25.96
N GLN A 66 -8.81 13.52 -25.27
CA GLN A 66 -9.54 14.73 -25.70
C GLN A 66 -10.11 15.51 -24.47
N SER A 67 -10.59 16.76 -24.68
CA SER A 67 -11.37 17.69 -23.79
C SER A 67 -10.56 18.57 -22.80
N ASP A 68 -10.95 19.79 -22.39
CA ASP A 68 -12.21 20.60 -22.42
C ASP A 68 -11.91 22.10 -22.79
N LEU A 69 -12.74 22.93 -23.45
CA LEU A 69 -13.99 23.69 -23.08
C LEU A 69 -13.85 24.80 -21.99
N GLU A 70 -14.67 25.88 -21.94
CA GLU A 70 -15.84 26.31 -22.75
C GLU A 70 -15.47 27.41 -23.81
N ILE A 71 -16.08 28.60 -24.09
CA ILE A 71 -17.17 29.46 -23.54
C ILE A 71 -18.04 30.06 -24.68
N GLN A 72 -19.35 30.26 -24.41
CA GLN A 72 -20.43 31.09 -25.06
C GLN A 72 -20.05 32.22 -26.07
N LYS A 73 -20.90 32.64 -27.03
CA LYS A 73 -22.39 32.72 -26.99
C LYS A 73 -23.12 32.93 -28.35
N ASN A 74 -24.27 32.25 -28.52
CA ASN A 74 -25.49 32.54 -29.32
C ASN A 74 -25.50 32.80 -30.87
N ASP A 75 -26.27 31.93 -31.55
CA ASP A 75 -27.35 32.20 -32.55
C ASP A 75 -27.11 32.57 -34.05
N ILE A 76 -27.74 31.77 -34.95
CA ILE A 76 -28.54 32.18 -36.17
C ILE A 76 -27.75 32.67 -37.43
N ILE A 77 -27.83 32.09 -38.67
CA ILE A 77 -28.54 30.91 -39.25
C ILE A 77 -27.71 30.25 -40.42
N ASP A 78 -28.37 29.72 -41.48
CA ASP A 78 -27.89 29.07 -42.73
C ASP A 78 -27.27 30.06 -43.79
N GLU A 79 -26.78 29.72 -45.00
CA GLU A 79 -26.71 28.48 -45.84
C GLU A 79 -25.53 28.55 -46.89
N GLU A 80 -25.47 27.59 -47.84
CA GLU A 80 -24.69 27.42 -49.12
C GLU A 80 -23.88 28.61 -49.77
N ARG A 81 -22.88 28.47 -50.69
CA ARG A 81 -22.17 27.33 -51.36
C ARG A 81 -20.85 27.75 -52.06
N THR A 82 -19.95 26.76 -52.25
CA THR A 82 -18.88 26.56 -53.27
C THR A 82 -18.42 27.66 -54.25
N GLU A 83 -17.10 27.73 -54.40
CA GLU A 83 -16.27 28.27 -55.51
C GLU A 83 -16.67 27.76 -56.92
N VAL A 84 -16.06 28.32 -58.00
CA VAL A 84 -15.72 27.58 -59.25
C VAL A 84 -14.71 28.34 -60.15
N ILE A 85 -13.60 27.67 -60.48
CA ILE A 85 -12.77 27.61 -61.74
C ILE A 85 -12.74 28.83 -62.72
N PRO A 86 -11.58 29.16 -63.33
CA PRO A 86 -11.34 28.75 -64.74
C PRO A 86 -9.87 28.42 -65.10
N GLN A 87 -9.63 27.70 -66.22
CA GLN A 87 -8.38 27.86 -67.00
C GLN A 87 -8.49 27.40 -68.49
N GLU A 88 -8.01 28.28 -69.40
CA GLU A 88 -7.41 28.06 -70.75
C GLU A 88 -8.08 27.26 -71.88
N ALA A 89 -8.05 27.86 -73.10
CA ALA A 89 -7.43 27.26 -74.32
C ALA A 89 -7.15 28.26 -75.48
N SER A 90 -5.87 28.62 -75.68
CA SER A 90 -5.13 28.88 -76.95
C SER A 90 -5.69 29.66 -78.17
N GLN A 91 -5.05 30.82 -78.45
CA GLN A 91 -4.31 31.23 -79.69
C GLN A 91 -4.94 31.32 -81.11
N MET A 92 -4.71 32.46 -81.78
CA MET A 92 -4.46 32.64 -83.23
C MET A 92 -3.64 33.94 -83.53
N SER A 93 -3.25 34.20 -84.79
CA SER A 93 -2.51 35.39 -85.29
C SER A 93 -2.70 35.56 -86.83
N GLU A 94 -2.24 36.60 -87.58
CA GLU A 94 -1.38 37.76 -87.30
C GLU A 94 -1.52 38.89 -88.38
N SER A 95 -1.44 40.17 -87.97
CA SER A 95 -1.02 41.38 -88.75
C SER A 95 -1.84 41.92 -89.94
N VAL A 96 -1.80 43.22 -90.33
CA VAL A 96 -1.74 44.55 -89.64
C VAL A 96 -2.14 45.63 -90.68
N LYS A 97 -3.04 46.58 -90.34
CA LYS A 97 -3.13 47.93 -90.97
C LYS A 97 -3.58 49.00 -89.96
N LYS A 98 -3.10 50.24 -90.11
CA LYS A 98 -3.58 51.43 -89.37
C LYS A 98 -4.66 52.19 -90.15
N GLU A 99 -5.85 52.34 -89.58
CA GLU A 99 -6.85 53.33 -90.00
C GLU A 99 -7.51 54.00 -88.78
N GLN A 100 -8.54 54.83 -88.98
CA GLN A 100 -9.15 55.67 -87.93
C GLN A 100 -9.96 54.87 -86.89
N ILE A 101 -10.08 55.41 -85.67
CA ILE A 101 -11.08 54.96 -84.70
C ILE A 101 -12.48 55.35 -85.19
N ILE A 102 -13.35 54.38 -85.46
CA ILE A 102 -14.73 54.62 -85.87
C ILE A 102 -15.67 53.87 -84.93
N TYR A 103 -16.65 54.60 -84.36
CA TYR A 103 -17.68 54.04 -83.49
C TYR A 103 -18.96 53.75 -84.29
N THR A 104 -19.39 52.50 -84.33
CA THR A 104 -20.53 52.06 -85.14
C THR A 104 -21.55 51.27 -84.32
N TRP A 105 -22.81 51.68 -84.41
CA TRP A 105 -23.96 50.91 -83.90
C TRP A 105 -24.38 49.85 -84.90
N LYS A 106 -24.41 48.58 -84.49
CA LYS A 106 -24.85 47.45 -85.31
C LYS A 106 -25.97 46.69 -84.60
N TYR A 107 -26.95 46.22 -85.38
CA TYR A 107 -28.06 45.40 -84.89
C TYR A 107 -27.88 43.96 -85.37
N ASP A 108 -27.74 43.02 -84.43
CA ASP A 108 -27.82 41.59 -84.72
C ASP A 108 -29.21 41.03 -84.39
N ALA A 109 -29.65 40.03 -85.16
CA ALA A 109 -31.00 39.46 -85.07
C ALA A 109 -31.19 38.45 -83.93
N GLU A 110 -30.13 37.93 -83.32
CA GLU A 110 -30.21 37.10 -82.11
C GLU A 110 -29.82 37.86 -80.83
N ILE A 111 -29.01 38.94 -80.91
CA ILE A 111 -28.46 39.63 -79.71
C ILE A 111 -28.55 41.19 -79.68
N GLY A 112 -29.23 41.83 -80.62
CA GLY A 112 -29.67 43.24 -80.50
C GLY A 112 -28.68 44.32 -80.95
N TRP A 113 -28.89 45.57 -80.52
CA TRP A 113 -28.01 46.70 -80.83
C TRP A 113 -26.75 46.69 -79.96
N GLN A 114 -25.59 46.90 -80.58
CA GLN A 114 -24.29 46.93 -79.91
C GLN A 114 -23.40 48.05 -80.46
N LEU A 115 -22.61 48.67 -79.57
CA LEU A 115 -21.62 49.70 -79.90
C LEU A 115 -20.25 49.05 -80.07
N TRP A 116 -19.66 49.26 -81.24
CA TRP A 116 -18.34 48.75 -81.59
C TRP A 116 -17.39 49.90 -81.89
N LYS A 117 -16.13 49.82 -81.42
CA LYS A 117 -15.02 50.59 -82.02
C LYS A 117 -14.26 49.72 -83.01
N SER A 118 -13.98 50.25 -84.19
CA SER A 118 -13.00 49.69 -85.13
C SER A 118 -11.78 50.61 -85.19
N GLU A 119 -10.58 50.04 -85.23
CA GLU A 119 -9.31 50.77 -85.38
C GLU A 119 -8.46 50.07 -86.44
N GLY A 120 -8.54 50.54 -87.69
CA GLY A 120 -7.88 49.83 -88.81
C GLY A 120 -8.62 48.59 -89.28
N GLU A 121 -7.86 47.66 -89.85
CA GLU A 121 -8.37 46.36 -90.37
C GLU A 121 -8.25 45.23 -89.33
N GLU A 122 -8.20 45.55 -88.03
CA GLU A 122 -8.31 44.56 -86.95
C GLU A 122 -9.75 44.48 -86.40
N GLU A 123 -10.03 43.43 -85.64
CA GLU A 123 -11.40 43.12 -85.18
C GLU A 123 -12.03 44.27 -84.39
N GLU A 124 -13.30 44.51 -84.69
CA GLU A 124 -14.15 45.45 -83.97
C GLU A 124 -14.29 44.99 -82.51
N LYS A 125 -14.19 45.92 -81.56
CA LYS A 125 -14.24 45.63 -80.12
C LYS A 125 -15.42 46.36 -79.46
N ILE A 126 -16.12 45.62 -78.60
CA ILE A 126 -17.12 46.17 -77.66
C ILE A 126 -16.36 46.90 -76.54
N CYS A 127 -16.98 47.92 -75.93
CA CYS A 127 -16.36 48.76 -74.91
C CYS A 127 -17.02 48.57 -73.54
N ALA A 128 -16.34 47.85 -72.63
CA ALA A 128 -16.79 47.64 -71.25
C ALA A 128 -16.71 48.93 -70.39
N PRO A 129 -17.74 49.27 -69.59
CA PRO A 129 -17.76 50.46 -68.71
C PRO A 129 -17.48 50.16 -67.22
N GLY A 130 -16.92 51.14 -66.48
CA GLY A 130 -16.72 51.08 -65.01
C GLY A 130 -17.10 52.38 -64.30
N VAL A 131 -18.11 52.33 -63.41
CA VAL A 131 -18.85 53.51 -62.90
C VAL A 131 -18.48 53.90 -61.45
N TYR A 132 -18.31 55.20 -61.22
CA TYR A 132 -18.20 55.87 -59.91
C TYR A 132 -19.47 56.66 -59.58
N ILE A 133 -19.75 56.81 -58.28
CA ILE A 133 -20.93 57.53 -57.77
C ILE A 133 -20.48 58.75 -56.95
N LEU A 134 -21.07 59.91 -57.22
CA LEU A 134 -21.02 61.05 -56.32
C LEU A 134 -22.37 61.20 -55.58
N LYS A 135 -22.36 61.95 -54.47
CA LYS A 135 -23.62 62.40 -53.85
C LYS A 135 -24.45 63.18 -54.88
N ASP A 136 -25.76 63.13 -54.67
CA ASP A 136 -26.78 63.80 -55.49
C ASP A 136 -27.09 63.10 -56.84
N GLY A 137 -26.72 61.83 -56.98
CA GLY A 137 -27.39 60.88 -57.90
C GLY A 137 -26.85 60.84 -59.33
N ILE A 138 -25.66 61.38 -59.57
CA ILE A 138 -25.01 61.40 -60.90
C ILE A 138 -23.88 60.36 -60.93
N TYR A 139 -23.83 59.62 -62.05
CA TYR A 139 -22.91 58.51 -62.30
C TYR A 139 -21.84 58.93 -63.32
N TYR A 140 -20.57 58.62 -63.02
CA TYR A 140 -19.40 58.97 -63.85
C TYR A 140 -18.62 57.71 -64.24
N LEU A 141 -17.90 57.75 -65.37
CA LEU A 141 -16.92 56.74 -65.75
C LEU A 141 -15.49 57.27 -65.57
N GLY A 142 -14.54 56.38 -65.28
CA GLY A 142 -13.10 56.70 -65.26
C GLY A 142 -12.29 55.51 -65.75
N VAL A 143 -11.35 55.73 -66.65
CA VAL A 143 -10.56 54.68 -67.31
C VAL A 143 -9.07 55.04 -67.20
N TYR A 144 -8.26 54.08 -66.76
CA TYR A 144 -6.80 54.17 -66.75
C TYR A 144 -6.21 53.14 -67.72
N GLU A 145 -5.16 53.53 -68.44
CA GLU A 145 -4.42 52.67 -69.36
C GLU A 145 -3.20 52.06 -68.63
N THR A 146 -2.86 50.81 -68.92
CA THR A 146 -1.79 50.05 -68.24
C THR A 146 -0.80 49.44 -69.23
N GLU A 147 0.50 49.50 -68.93
CA GLU A 147 1.54 48.92 -69.79
C GLU A 147 1.89 47.47 -69.43
N ASP A 148 1.92 46.60 -70.44
CA ASP A 148 2.33 45.19 -70.35
C ASP A 148 3.82 44.99 -70.02
N LYS A 149 4.12 43.91 -69.26
CA LYS A 149 5.20 42.95 -69.57
C LYS A 149 5.19 41.64 -68.74
N GLU A 150 5.32 40.54 -69.48
CA GLU A 150 5.82 39.19 -69.15
C GLU A 150 5.85 38.69 -67.69
N VAL A 151 5.09 37.60 -67.42
CA VAL A 151 5.22 36.80 -66.20
C VAL A 151 6.23 35.66 -66.39
N SER A 152 7.24 35.62 -65.52
CA SER A 152 8.03 34.42 -65.25
C SER A 152 8.05 34.11 -63.75
N ARG A 153 8.37 32.88 -63.36
CA ARG A 153 8.21 32.40 -61.97
C ARG A 153 9.11 33.13 -60.97
N ILE A 154 8.54 33.73 -59.92
CA ILE A 154 8.74 33.41 -58.48
C ILE A 154 7.90 34.35 -57.59
N LYS A 155 7.77 33.97 -56.31
CA LYS A 155 7.04 34.55 -55.17
C LYS A 155 7.06 36.10 -54.98
N GLU A 156 6.18 36.48 -54.04
CA GLU A 156 6.19 37.62 -53.09
C GLU A 156 5.31 38.85 -53.42
N GLU A 157 4.35 39.07 -52.51
CA GLU A 157 3.58 40.26 -52.09
C GLU A 157 2.87 41.18 -53.12
N GLU A 158 2.03 42.07 -52.58
CA GLU A 158 0.89 42.73 -53.23
C GLU A 158 1.24 43.89 -54.19
N PRO A 159 0.30 44.28 -55.07
CA PRO A 159 0.14 45.67 -55.50
C PRO A 159 -0.97 46.36 -54.68
N GLU A 160 -0.60 47.35 -53.85
CA GLU A 160 -1.56 48.27 -53.21
C GLU A 160 -2.40 49.00 -54.27
N GLN A 161 -3.69 49.25 -54.00
CA GLN A 161 -4.43 50.30 -54.70
C GLN A 161 -5.32 51.15 -53.78
N GLY A 162 -5.10 52.47 -53.85
CA GLY A 162 -6.20 53.44 -53.85
C GLY A 162 -6.83 53.80 -52.50
N VAL A 163 -6.06 54.36 -51.56
CA VAL A 163 -6.67 55.12 -50.45
C VAL A 163 -7.43 56.33 -51.00
N LEU A 164 -8.75 56.35 -50.82
CA LEU A 164 -9.60 57.52 -51.12
C LEU A 164 -9.06 58.77 -50.40
N LYS A 165 -8.80 59.84 -51.16
CA LYS A 165 -8.43 61.14 -50.63
C LYS A 165 -9.48 62.17 -51.02
N GLU A 166 -10.14 62.74 -50.02
CA GLU A 166 -11.28 63.63 -50.20
C GLU A 166 -10.84 64.98 -50.80
N GLY A 167 -11.20 65.21 -52.07
CA GLY A 167 -10.95 66.45 -52.82
C GLY A 167 -12.25 66.92 -53.49
N MET A 168 -12.64 68.17 -53.28
CA MET A 168 -14.00 68.62 -53.55
C MET A 168 -14.20 69.13 -54.99
N VAL A 169 -15.21 68.61 -55.69
CA VAL A 169 -16.03 69.39 -56.63
C VAL A 169 -17.50 69.11 -56.31
N SER A 170 -18.18 70.09 -55.71
CA SER A 170 -19.63 70.01 -55.47
C SER A 170 -20.39 70.46 -56.73
N VAL A 171 -20.91 69.50 -57.49
CA VAL A 171 -21.79 69.77 -58.64
C VAL A 171 -23.18 70.11 -58.11
N THR A 172 -23.42 71.40 -57.83
CA THR A 172 -24.75 71.87 -57.44
C THR A 172 -25.66 72.00 -58.66
N ASP A 173 -26.97 72.11 -58.41
CA ASP A 173 -28.11 72.22 -59.34
C ASP A 173 -28.06 73.41 -60.34
N THR A 174 -26.95 74.15 -60.35
CA THR A 174 -26.66 75.30 -61.23
C THR A 174 -25.35 75.15 -62.02
N THR A 175 -24.74 73.96 -62.05
CA THR A 175 -23.49 73.70 -62.77
C THR A 175 -23.79 73.38 -64.24
N PRO A 176 -23.40 74.22 -65.22
CA PRO A 176 -23.67 73.96 -66.63
C PRO A 176 -22.70 72.91 -67.20
N VAL A 177 -23.23 72.02 -68.05
CA VAL A 177 -22.43 71.09 -68.86
C VAL A 177 -22.65 71.42 -70.34
N ILE A 178 -21.57 71.39 -71.13
CA ILE A 178 -21.57 71.71 -72.56
C ILE A 178 -21.85 70.44 -73.37
N THR A 179 -22.68 70.57 -74.40
CA THR A 179 -23.05 69.49 -75.33
C THR A 179 -22.25 69.53 -76.64
N ASP A 180 -22.31 68.47 -77.44
CA ASP A 180 -21.76 68.40 -78.81
C ASP A 180 -22.30 69.51 -79.78
N GLU A 181 -23.27 70.33 -79.35
CA GLU A 181 -23.78 71.50 -80.08
C GLU A 181 -23.40 72.86 -79.45
N GLU A 182 -22.37 72.90 -78.58
CA GLU A 182 -21.91 74.09 -77.82
C GLU A 182 -22.99 74.73 -76.91
N LYS A 183 -24.01 73.98 -76.47
CA LYS A 183 -25.06 74.48 -75.57
C LYS A 183 -24.83 74.05 -74.12
N GLU A 184 -24.88 75.02 -73.21
CA GLU A 184 -25.00 74.79 -71.76
C GLU A 184 -26.40 74.27 -71.40
N ILE A 185 -26.46 73.18 -70.63
CA ILE A 185 -27.70 72.64 -70.04
C ILE A 185 -27.48 72.14 -68.60
N ILE A 186 -28.58 71.91 -67.89
CA ILE A 186 -28.64 71.35 -66.53
C ILE A 186 -29.11 69.89 -66.62
N LEU A 187 -28.49 68.99 -65.86
CA LEU A 187 -28.77 67.55 -65.86
C LEU A 187 -30.06 67.19 -65.10
N GLN A 188 -30.62 66.00 -65.37
CA GLN A 188 -31.79 65.44 -64.67
C GLN A 188 -31.44 64.14 -63.94
N GLU A 189 -32.14 63.88 -62.83
CA GLU A 189 -32.03 62.67 -62.02
C GLU A 189 -32.26 61.40 -62.88
N GLY A 190 -31.39 60.39 -62.72
CA GLY A 190 -31.46 59.13 -63.48
C GLY A 190 -30.70 59.12 -64.83
N THR A 191 -29.93 60.17 -65.15
CA THR A 191 -29.11 60.23 -66.38
C THR A 191 -27.72 59.58 -66.19
N TYR A 192 -27.26 58.77 -67.15
CA TYR A 192 -25.91 58.16 -67.15
C TYR A 192 -24.95 58.89 -68.11
N TYR A 193 -23.73 59.19 -67.65
CA TYR A 193 -22.78 60.09 -68.33
C TYR A 193 -21.32 59.63 -68.23
N PHE A 194 -20.48 60.09 -69.17
CA PHE A 194 -19.06 59.73 -69.32
C PHE A 194 -18.18 60.98 -69.46
N SER A 195 -17.03 61.04 -68.78
CA SER A 195 -16.01 62.09 -68.92
C SER A 195 -14.61 61.55 -68.62
N TYR A 196 -13.56 62.18 -69.15
CA TYR A 196 -12.17 61.71 -68.99
C TYR A 196 -11.19 62.89 -68.85
N GLU A 197 -10.08 62.67 -68.14
CA GLU A 197 -8.97 63.62 -68.04
C GLU A 197 -7.77 63.16 -68.87
N THR A 198 -7.11 64.10 -69.57
CA THR A 198 -5.84 63.86 -70.27
C THR A 198 -4.73 64.63 -69.58
N GLY A 199 -3.74 63.93 -69.02
CA GLY A 199 -2.82 64.49 -68.02
C GLY A 199 -1.86 65.59 -68.50
N GLY A 200 -1.59 66.53 -67.58
CA GLY A 200 -0.57 67.58 -67.64
C GLY A 200 -0.44 68.22 -66.25
N GLU A 201 0.73 68.78 -65.92
CA GLU A 201 0.99 69.32 -64.58
C GLU A 201 0.34 70.71 -64.33
N GLU A 202 0.13 71.04 -63.04
CA GLU A 202 -0.50 72.25 -62.47
C GLU A 202 -2.05 72.34 -62.45
N GLU A 203 -2.55 73.14 -61.50
CA GLU A 203 -3.95 73.15 -61.05
C GLU A 203 -4.92 73.85 -62.02
N SER A 204 -6.02 73.18 -62.39
CA SER A 204 -7.26 73.87 -62.77
C SER A 204 -8.49 73.04 -62.38
N GLN A 205 -9.59 73.70 -62.02
CA GLN A 205 -10.82 73.03 -61.58
C GLN A 205 -11.85 72.89 -62.72
N GLN A 206 -12.64 71.83 -62.63
CA GLN A 206 -13.75 71.39 -63.50
C GLN A 206 -13.37 70.53 -64.74
N PRO A 207 -13.95 69.32 -64.89
CA PRO A 207 -13.88 68.56 -66.14
C PRO A 207 -14.72 69.26 -67.22
N ARG A 208 -14.24 69.25 -68.47
CA ARG A 208 -14.84 70.06 -69.56
C ARG A 208 -15.45 69.30 -70.73
N ASP A 209 -15.14 68.02 -70.90
CA ASP A 209 -15.62 67.21 -72.02
C ASP A 209 -16.24 65.89 -71.53
N GLY A 210 -17.34 65.48 -72.16
CA GLY A 210 -18.03 64.23 -71.85
C GLY A 210 -19.30 64.00 -72.67
N LYS A 211 -19.88 62.80 -72.59
CA LYS A 211 -20.97 62.33 -73.47
C LYS A 211 -22.00 61.46 -72.74
N TYR A 212 -23.20 61.44 -73.28
CA TYR A 212 -24.30 60.56 -72.84
C TYR A 212 -24.05 59.10 -73.26
N LEU A 213 -24.41 58.15 -72.40
CA LEU A 213 -24.53 56.74 -72.77
C LEU A 213 -25.93 56.48 -73.35
N THR A 214 -26.01 56.09 -74.63
CA THR A 214 -27.29 55.94 -75.34
C THR A 214 -27.30 54.67 -76.20
N ASN A 215 -28.46 54.03 -76.38
CA ASN A 215 -28.67 52.71 -77.01
C ASN A 215 -27.85 51.55 -76.41
N THR A 216 -27.34 51.67 -75.18
CA THR A 216 -26.48 50.65 -74.56
C THR A 216 -27.19 49.93 -73.43
N TRP A 217 -26.75 48.71 -73.14
CA TRP A 217 -27.03 48.07 -71.87
C TRP A 217 -26.12 48.65 -70.78
N VAL A 218 -26.67 48.81 -69.58
CA VAL A 218 -26.00 49.22 -68.35
C VAL A 218 -26.45 48.33 -67.18
N HIS A 219 -25.61 48.20 -66.16
CA HIS A 219 -26.00 47.64 -64.87
C HIS A 219 -25.75 48.70 -63.78
N PRO A 220 -26.60 48.81 -62.75
CA PRO A 220 -26.26 49.56 -61.55
C PRO A 220 -25.16 48.80 -60.79
N GLY A 221 -24.25 49.51 -60.13
CA GLY A 221 -23.03 48.91 -59.55
C GLY A 221 -23.23 47.92 -58.39
N GLU A 222 -24.46 47.72 -57.91
CA GLU A 222 -24.77 46.91 -56.71
C GLU A 222 -25.25 45.47 -57.00
N ASP A 223 -25.82 45.19 -58.19
CA ASP A 223 -26.18 43.82 -58.61
C ASP A 223 -25.92 43.59 -60.11
N VAL A 224 -24.76 43.00 -60.40
CA VAL A 224 -24.28 42.67 -61.76
C VAL A 224 -25.12 41.61 -62.50
N SER A 225 -26.12 41.00 -61.85
CA SER A 225 -27.04 40.05 -62.50
C SER A 225 -28.29 40.70 -63.09
N VAL A 226 -28.50 42.00 -62.89
CA VAL A 226 -29.64 42.77 -63.44
C VAL A 226 -29.16 43.79 -64.46
N TRP A 227 -29.75 43.75 -65.65
CA TRP A 227 -29.35 44.56 -66.81
C TRP A 227 -30.50 45.42 -67.31
N TYR A 228 -30.21 46.68 -67.63
CA TYR A 228 -31.16 47.67 -68.14
C TYR A 228 -30.66 48.27 -69.45
N TYR A 229 -31.56 48.46 -70.42
CA TYR A 229 -31.24 49.14 -71.68
C TYR A 229 -31.55 50.63 -71.54
N VAL A 230 -30.58 51.50 -71.86
CA VAL A 230 -30.81 52.94 -72.04
C VAL A 230 -30.90 53.24 -73.53
N ASN A 231 -31.95 53.93 -73.95
CA ASN A 231 -32.24 54.19 -75.36
C ASN A 231 -31.40 55.34 -75.95
N LYS A 232 -31.69 55.72 -77.21
CA LYS A 232 -30.96 56.79 -77.93
C LYS A 232 -31.01 58.17 -77.26
N GLU A 233 -31.97 58.42 -76.36
CA GLU A 233 -32.06 59.62 -75.54
C GLU A 233 -31.27 59.50 -74.21
N GLY A 234 -30.71 58.34 -73.89
CA GLY A 234 -29.96 58.08 -72.65
C GLY A 234 -30.83 57.74 -71.44
N VAL A 235 -32.08 57.33 -71.67
CA VAL A 235 -33.07 57.03 -70.63
C VAL A 235 -33.40 55.54 -70.63
N GLN A 236 -33.57 54.96 -69.43
CA GLN A 236 -33.88 53.54 -69.22
C GLN A 236 -35.24 53.12 -69.81
N GLU A 237 -35.29 51.97 -70.47
CA GLU A 237 -36.51 51.33 -70.99
C GLU A 237 -36.98 50.13 -70.14
N ASP A 238 -38.16 49.59 -70.47
CA ASP A 238 -38.81 48.48 -69.76
C ASP A 238 -38.11 47.13 -70.06
N PRO A 239 -37.53 46.43 -69.06
CA PRO A 239 -36.86 45.15 -69.25
C PRO A 239 -37.74 44.06 -69.88
N ALA A 240 -39.06 44.12 -69.72
CA ALA A 240 -39.97 43.10 -70.22
C ALA A 240 -39.99 42.99 -71.76
N LEU A 241 -39.43 43.97 -72.48
CA LEU A 241 -39.27 43.97 -73.93
C LEU A 241 -38.10 43.08 -74.41
N HIS A 242 -37.26 42.58 -73.50
CA HIS A 242 -35.99 41.89 -73.80
C HIS A 242 -35.82 40.53 -73.09
N GLU A 243 -36.92 39.89 -72.65
CA GLU A 243 -36.91 38.51 -72.13
C GLU A 243 -36.41 37.53 -73.20
N GLY A 244 -35.40 36.71 -72.87
CA GLY A 244 -34.87 35.70 -73.79
C GLY A 244 -33.36 35.43 -73.66
N PRO A 245 -32.77 34.63 -74.57
CA PRO A 245 -31.32 34.43 -74.61
C PRO A 245 -30.60 35.71 -75.04
N MET A 246 -29.49 36.03 -74.37
CA MET A 246 -28.65 37.19 -74.63
C MET A 246 -27.17 36.77 -74.71
N GLN A 247 -26.36 37.51 -75.47
CA GLN A 247 -24.90 37.49 -75.36
C GLN A 247 -24.40 38.92 -75.19
N ASN A 248 -23.43 39.12 -74.29
CA ASN A 248 -22.65 40.35 -74.18
C ASN A 248 -21.14 40.00 -74.24
N GLU A 249 -20.28 40.97 -73.93
CA GLU A 249 -18.82 40.81 -73.92
C GLU A 249 -18.28 39.88 -72.80
N THR A 250 -19.07 39.59 -71.76
CA THR A 250 -18.66 38.71 -70.65
C THR A 250 -19.26 37.29 -70.71
N GLY A 251 -20.30 37.05 -71.52
CA GLY A 251 -20.81 35.70 -71.73
C GLY A 251 -22.20 35.56 -72.35
N TYR A 252 -22.73 34.35 -72.24
CA TYR A 252 -24.07 33.94 -72.65
C TYR A 252 -25.02 33.89 -71.46
N PHE A 253 -26.13 34.63 -71.55
CA PHE A 253 -27.15 34.74 -70.51
C PHE A 253 -28.53 34.33 -71.05
N TYR A 254 -29.48 34.18 -70.15
CA TYR A 254 -30.91 34.10 -70.47
C TYR A 254 -31.62 35.03 -69.48
N LEU A 255 -32.28 36.07 -69.98
CA LEU A 255 -32.95 37.09 -69.16
C LEU A 255 -34.43 36.75 -68.96
N ASP A 256 -34.94 37.09 -67.78
CA ASP A 256 -36.37 37.13 -67.48
C ASP A 256 -37.02 38.48 -67.86
N LYS A 257 -38.32 38.63 -67.54
CA LYS A 257 -39.11 39.86 -67.77
C LYS A 257 -38.74 41.04 -66.88
N GLN A 258 -37.76 40.87 -66.00
CA GLN A 258 -37.25 41.87 -65.07
C GLN A 258 -35.82 42.29 -65.44
N GLY A 259 -35.23 41.72 -66.51
CA GLY A 259 -33.86 41.97 -66.94
C GLY A 259 -32.80 41.23 -66.13
N LYS A 260 -33.19 40.22 -65.35
CA LYS A 260 -32.27 39.45 -64.48
C LYS A 260 -31.86 38.14 -65.12
N SER A 261 -30.58 37.77 -64.98
CA SER A 261 -30.04 36.54 -65.55
C SER A 261 -30.52 35.28 -64.83
N GLN A 262 -30.83 34.25 -65.62
CA GLN A 262 -31.40 32.97 -65.18
C GLN A 262 -30.43 31.82 -65.42
N SER A 263 -30.33 30.92 -64.44
CA SER A 263 -29.63 29.63 -64.57
C SER A 263 -30.64 28.51 -64.89
N GLY A 264 -30.21 27.49 -65.62
CA GLY A 264 -31.07 26.36 -65.99
C GLY A 264 -30.89 25.83 -67.40
N LYS A 265 -31.74 24.88 -67.80
CA LYS A 265 -31.68 24.21 -69.10
C LYS A 265 -32.67 24.84 -70.07
N PHE A 266 -32.16 25.66 -70.98
CA PHE A 266 -32.94 26.39 -71.97
C PHE A 266 -32.71 25.82 -73.38
N LYS A 267 -33.78 25.81 -74.20
CA LYS A 267 -33.75 25.23 -75.56
C LYS A 267 -33.75 26.34 -76.59
N ILE A 268 -32.67 26.46 -77.36
CA ILE A 268 -32.43 27.53 -78.33
C ILE A 268 -32.15 26.87 -79.69
N ASN A 269 -32.88 27.30 -80.73
CA ASN A 269 -32.75 26.80 -82.10
C ASN A 269 -32.71 25.26 -82.23
N GLY A 270 -33.47 24.57 -81.38
CA GLY A 270 -33.57 23.10 -81.35
C GLY A 270 -32.60 22.39 -80.39
N VAL A 271 -31.51 23.04 -79.98
CA VAL A 271 -30.47 22.49 -79.11
C VAL A 271 -30.75 22.85 -77.64
N ILE A 272 -30.44 21.95 -76.70
CA ILE A 272 -30.56 22.21 -75.27
C ILE A 272 -29.18 22.63 -74.72
N TYR A 273 -29.15 23.80 -74.09
CA TYR A 273 -27.99 24.34 -73.39
C TYR A 273 -28.29 24.45 -71.90
N ASN A 274 -27.31 24.16 -71.05
CA ASN A 274 -27.36 24.44 -69.62
C ASN A 274 -26.62 25.75 -69.35
N TYR A 275 -27.35 26.78 -68.92
CA TYR A 275 -26.84 28.09 -68.52
C TYR A 275 -26.58 28.11 -67.01
N ASP A 276 -25.49 28.74 -66.57
CA ASP A 276 -25.14 28.90 -65.15
C ASP A 276 -25.71 30.17 -64.50
N GLY A 277 -26.30 31.08 -65.30
CA GLY A 277 -26.80 32.39 -64.87
C GLY A 277 -25.71 33.46 -64.68
N LYS A 278 -24.43 33.12 -64.86
CA LYS A 278 -23.25 33.97 -64.68
C LYS A 278 -22.46 34.24 -65.98
N GLY A 279 -22.84 33.59 -67.08
CA GLY A 279 -22.31 33.86 -68.43
C GLY A 279 -21.86 32.61 -69.19
N ASN A 280 -21.89 31.43 -68.57
CA ASN A 280 -21.46 30.19 -69.22
C ASN A 280 -22.64 29.35 -69.67
N ARG A 281 -22.53 28.76 -70.87
CA ARG A 281 -23.48 27.75 -71.37
C ARG A 281 -22.76 26.51 -71.91
N SER A 282 -23.29 25.32 -71.61
CA SER A 282 -22.77 24.05 -72.13
C SER A 282 -23.82 23.28 -72.93
N GLN A 283 -23.40 22.61 -74.01
CA GLN A 283 -24.31 21.87 -74.92
C GLN A 283 -24.50 20.43 -74.44
N ILE A 284 -25.75 19.98 -74.31
CA ILE A 284 -26.06 18.56 -74.05
C ILE A 284 -26.02 17.78 -75.36
N ARG A 285 -25.35 16.62 -75.38
CA ARG A 285 -25.20 15.72 -76.55
C ARG A 285 -25.55 14.27 -76.19
N ASP A 286 -26.00 13.50 -77.18
CA ASP A 286 -26.19 12.06 -77.05
C ASP A 286 -24.86 11.31 -76.83
N GLY A 287 -24.92 10.17 -76.14
CA GLY A 287 -23.77 9.36 -75.75
C GLY A 287 -23.51 9.35 -74.24
N TRP A 288 -22.35 8.84 -73.84
CA TRP A 288 -21.91 8.89 -72.44
C TRP A 288 -21.53 10.32 -72.05
N GLN A 289 -22.10 10.80 -70.95
CA GLN A 289 -21.78 12.08 -70.33
C GLN A 289 -21.27 11.84 -68.91
N GLN A 290 -20.30 12.64 -68.47
CA GLN A 290 -19.76 12.62 -67.12
C GLN A 290 -20.06 13.95 -66.43
N ASP A 291 -20.52 13.89 -65.19
CA ASP A 291 -20.71 15.04 -64.30
C ASP A 291 -20.20 14.65 -62.90
N GLY A 292 -19.14 15.34 -62.45
CA GLY A 292 -18.30 14.90 -61.34
C GLY A 292 -17.78 13.46 -61.55
N ASN A 293 -18.01 12.59 -60.56
CA ASN A 293 -17.71 11.15 -60.65
C ASN A 293 -18.85 10.32 -61.29
N ASN A 294 -20.00 10.93 -61.54
CA ASN A 294 -21.19 10.24 -62.04
C ASN A 294 -21.17 10.15 -63.57
N TRP A 295 -21.62 9.01 -64.09
CA TRP A 295 -21.72 8.75 -65.52
C TRP A 295 -23.19 8.52 -65.89
N TYR A 296 -23.62 9.13 -66.98
CA TYR A 296 -24.98 9.09 -67.49
C TYR A 296 -24.94 8.75 -68.98
N TYR A 297 -25.99 8.15 -69.52
CA TYR A 297 -26.14 7.96 -70.96
C TYR A 297 -27.30 8.81 -71.47
N ILE A 298 -27.02 9.69 -72.43
CA ILE A 298 -28.03 10.53 -73.09
C ILE A 298 -28.39 9.92 -74.44
N GLU A 299 -29.68 9.85 -74.75
CA GLU A 299 -30.22 9.30 -75.99
C GLU A 299 -31.47 10.10 -76.41
N ASN A 300 -31.50 10.56 -77.66
CA ASN A 300 -32.50 11.50 -78.18
C ASN A 300 -32.65 12.77 -77.33
N GLY A 301 -31.56 13.27 -76.75
CA GLY A 301 -31.55 14.43 -75.85
C GLY A 301 -32.24 14.20 -74.50
N GLN A 302 -32.45 12.94 -74.09
CA GLN A 302 -33.01 12.55 -72.79
C GLN A 302 -32.09 11.60 -72.04
N GLN A 303 -32.15 11.60 -70.71
CA GLN A 303 -31.32 10.74 -69.88
C GLN A 303 -31.88 9.33 -69.80
N ALA A 304 -31.11 8.34 -70.24
CA ALA A 304 -31.50 6.94 -70.22
C ALA A 304 -31.45 6.36 -68.79
N THR A 305 -32.38 5.46 -68.50
CA THR A 305 -32.55 4.80 -67.21
C THR A 305 -32.79 3.30 -67.39
N GLY A 306 -32.48 2.50 -66.37
CA GLY A 306 -32.62 1.05 -66.39
C GLY A 306 -31.52 0.32 -67.18
N TRP A 307 -31.84 -0.86 -67.70
CA TRP A 307 -30.92 -1.71 -68.46
C TRP A 307 -30.72 -1.22 -69.89
N LYS A 308 -29.46 -0.95 -70.26
CA LYS A 308 -29.08 -0.53 -71.61
C LYS A 308 -28.00 -1.45 -72.18
N ASN A 309 -28.25 -2.06 -73.34
CA ASN A 309 -27.20 -2.73 -74.11
C ASN A 309 -26.55 -1.73 -75.07
N LEU A 310 -25.23 -1.59 -75.01
CA LEU A 310 -24.43 -0.77 -75.92
C LEU A 310 -23.25 -1.61 -76.39
N GLN A 311 -23.12 -1.78 -77.71
CA GLN A 311 -21.98 -2.49 -78.34
C GLN A 311 -21.70 -3.85 -77.68
N SER A 312 -22.75 -4.67 -77.54
CA SER A 312 -22.75 -6.01 -76.89
C SER A 312 -22.45 -6.04 -75.38
N ASN A 313 -22.25 -4.90 -74.73
CA ASN A 313 -22.07 -4.80 -73.28
C ASN A 313 -23.39 -4.31 -72.65
N TRP A 314 -23.77 -4.90 -71.51
CA TRP A 314 -24.89 -4.39 -70.71
C TRP A 314 -24.40 -3.38 -69.67
N TYR A 315 -25.15 -2.32 -69.51
CA TYR A 315 -24.96 -1.25 -68.53
C TYR A 315 -26.28 -1.05 -67.76
N TYR A 316 -26.20 -0.62 -66.51
CA TYR A 316 -27.39 -0.30 -65.72
C TYR A 316 -27.32 1.14 -65.21
N LEU A 317 -28.25 1.96 -65.68
CA LEU A 317 -28.45 3.33 -65.26
C LEU A 317 -29.53 3.34 -64.17
N ASN A 318 -29.28 3.98 -63.03
CA ASN A 318 -30.22 4.00 -61.91
C ASN A 318 -31.61 4.56 -62.35
N PRO A 319 -32.75 3.90 -62.03
CA PRO A 319 -34.07 4.33 -62.49
C PRO A 319 -34.54 5.71 -62.01
N GLN A 320 -34.04 6.17 -60.86
CA GLN A 320 -34.46 7.40 -60.21
C GLN A 320 -33.62 8.62 -60.63
N ASN A 321 -32.32 8.43 -60.89
CA ASN A 321 -31.40 9.53 -61.19
C ASN A 321 -30.48 9.32 -62.42
N GLY A 322 -30.57 8.18 -63.11
CA GLY A 322 -29.81 7.86 -64.33
C GLY A 322 -28.33 7.56 -64.15
N ILE A 323 -27.80 7.55 -62.92
CA ILE A 323 -26.37 7.29 -62.66
C ILE A 323 -26.02 5.84 -62.96
N LEU A 324 -24.99 5.63 -63.79
CA LEU A 324 -24.40 4.35 -64.10
C LEU A 324 -23.89 3.64 -62.84
N GLN A 325 -24.42 2.45 -62.58
CA GLN A 325 -23.98 1.60 -61.47
C GLN A 325 -22.68 0.88 -61.82
N LYS A 326 -21.80 0.74 -60.81
CA LYS A 326 -20.47 0.12 -60.88
C LYS A 326 -20.25 -0.71 -59.62
N GLY A 327 -19.43 -1.75 -59.68
CA GLY A 327 -19.30 -2.73 -58.58
C GLY A 327 -20.59 -3.54 -58.44
N VAL A 328 -20.96 -3.90 -57.20
CA VAL A 328 -22.22 -4.62 -56.93
C VAL A 328 -23.39 -3.65 -56.82
N PHE A 329 -24.48 -3.94 -57.52
CA PHE A 329 -25.73 -3.16 -57.46
C PHE A 329 -26.97 -4.06 -57.58
N ARG A 330 -28.14 -3.51 -57.20
CA ARG A 330 -29.44 -4.13 -57.47
C ARG A 330 -30.14 -3.40 -58.62
N ASP A 331 -30.86 -4.16 -59.45
CA ASP A 331 -31.79 -3.57 -60.40
C ASP A 331 -33.16 -3.26 -59.77
N TYR A 332 -34.09 -2.73 -60.56
CA TYR A 332 -35.44 -2.34 -60.10
C TYR A 332 -36.31 -3.51 -59.63
N THR A 333 -35.90 -4.76 -59.88
CA THR A 333 -36.55 -5.97 -59.33
C THR A 333 -35.95 -6.40 -57.99
N GLY A 334 -34.85 -5.77 -57.56
CA GLY A 334 -34.04 -6.19 -56.41
C GLY A 334 -32.99 -7.24 -56.74
N THR A 335 -32.94 -7.72 -57.98
CA THR A 335 -31.96 -8.73 -58.43
C THR A 335 -30.56 -8.13 -58.45
N LEU A 336 -29.57 -8.89 -57.98
CA LEU A 336 -28.21 -8.42 -57.73
C LEU A 336 -27.29 -8.70 -58.93
N TYR A 337 -26.43 -7.75 -59.27
CA TYR A 337 -25.50 -7.81 -60.42
C TYR A 337 -24.14 -7.20 -60.06
N TYR A 338 -23.11 -7.53 -60.84
CA TYR A 338 -21.79 -6.87 -60.77
C TYR A 338 -21.48 -6.16 -62.09
N ALA A 339 -20.97 -4.92 -62.03
CA ALA A 339 -20.39 -4.21 -63.16
C ALA A 339 -18.93 -3.79 -62.91
N ASP A 340 -18.11 -3.79 -63.96
CA ASP A 340 -16.69 -3.37 -63.88
C ASP A 340 -16.53 -1.86 -63.58
N SER A 341 -15.27 -1.39 -63.49
CA SER A 341 -14.95 0.03 -63.28
C SER A 341 -15.45 0.96 -64.42
N ASN A 342 -15.79 0.39 -65.58
CA ASN A 342 -16.38 1.07 -66.73
C ASN A 342 -17.92 0.96 -66.74
N GLY A 343 -18.53 0.29 -65.76
CA GLY A 343 -19.97 0.04 -65.65
C GLY A 343 -20.51 -1.09 -66.54
N ARG A 344 -19.64 -1.91 -67.13
CA ARG A 344 -20.03 -3.08 -67.92
C ARG A 344 -20.43 -4.23 -66.99
N MET A 345 -21.67 -4.67 -67.08
CA MET A 345 -22.18 -5.83 -66.35
C MET A 345 -21.37 -7.09 -66.70
N ILE A 346 -20.84 -7.77 -65.68
CA ILE A 346 -20.15 -9.04 -65.83
C ILE A 346 -21.18 -10.14 -66.09
N SER A 347 -20.98 -10.90 -67.16
CA SER A 347 -21.81 -12.05 -67.52
C SER A 347 -21.01 -13.36 -67.46
N GLY A 348 -21.72 -14.48 -67.30
CA GLY A 348 -21.11 -15.80 -67.12
C GLY A 348 -22.15 -16.81 -66.66
N ASN A 349 -21.71 -18.02 -66.32
CA ASN A 349 -22.54 -19.04 -65.69
C ASN A 349 -21.64 -19.92 -64.80
N GLY A 350 -21.90 -19.92 -63.49
CA GLY A 350 -21.05 -20.57 -62.48
C GLY A 350 -20.11 -19.61 -61.74
N TRP A 351 -19.08 -20.18 -61.11
CA TRP A 351 -18.11 -19.46 -60.29
C TRP A 351 -17.26 -18.46 -61.10
N LYS A 352 -17.14 -17.25 -60.60
CA LYS A 352 -16.29 -16.17 -61.13
C LYS A 352 -15.59 -15.44 -59.99
N GLN A 353 -14.26 -15.34 -60.04
CA GLN A 353 -13.51 -14.44 -59.18
C GLN A 353 -13.54 -13.02 -59.77
N ILE A 354 -13.77 -12.02 -58.92
CA ILE A 354 -13.75 -10.60 -59.27
C ILE A 354 -13.06 -9.84 -58.14
N GLY A 355 -11.87 -9.28 -58.41
CA GLY A 355 -10.96 -8.85 -57.35
C GLY A 355 -10.51 -10.04 -56.50
N THR A 356 -10.58 -9.93 -55.18
CA THR A 356 -10.29 -11.03 -54.24
C THR A 356 -11.47 -11.98 -54.04
N ALA A 357 -12.71 -11.51 -54.24
CA ALA A 357 -13.94 -12.24 -53.92
C ALA A 357 -14.41 -13.18 -55.05
N TRP A 358 -15.10 -14.26 -54.67
CA TRP A 358 -15.78 -15.18 -55.58
C TRP A 358 -17.28 -14.94 -55.58
N TYR A 359 -17.90 -15.10 -56.75
CA TYR A 359 -19.32 -14.90 -56.99
C TYR A 359 -19.85 -16.05 -57.84
N TRP A 360 -21.12 -16.45 -57.63
CA TRP A 360 -21.80 -17.36 -58.55
C TRP A 360 -22.73 -16.58 -59.48
N LEU A 361 -22.44 -16.59 -60.78
CA LEU A 361 -23.26 -15.94 -61.80
C LEU A 361 -24.25 -16.95 -62.39
N GLN A 362 -25.48 -16.49 -62.60
CA GLN A 362 -26.46 -17.15 -63.46
C GLN A 362 -26.26 -16.68 -64.91
N ALA A 363 -26.72 -17.45 -65.89
CA ALA A 363 -26.50 -17.19 -67.33
C ALA A 363 -26.91 -15.79 -67.84
N GLY A 364 -27.79 -15.07 -67.12
CA GLY A 364 -28.16 -13.68 -67.41
C GLY A 364 -27.28 -12.60 -66.76
N GLY A 365 -26.21 -12.96 -66.05
CA GLY A 365 -25.33 -12.05 -65.30
C GLY A 365 -25.75 -11.78 -63.85
N ALA A 366 -26.94 -12.22 -63.44
CA ALA A 366 -27.41 -12.09 -62.06
C ALA A 366 -26.54 -12.90 -61.08
N LEU A 367 -26.20 -12.30 -59.93
CA LEU A 367 -25.50 -12.95 -58.84
C LEU A 367 -26.49 -13.77 -58.00
N THR A 368 -26.18 -15.05 -57.76
CA THR A 368 -26.89 -15.84 -56.75
C THR A 368 -26.48 -15.38 -55.35
N THR A 369 -27.44 -15.27 -54.44
CA THR A 369 -27.22 -14.95 -53.02
C THR A 369 -27.78 -16.06 -52.13
N GLY A 370 -27.33 -16.12 -50.87
CA GLY A 370 -27.70 -17.16 -49.92
C GLY A 370 -27.01 -18.51 -50.19
N TRP A 371 -27.66 -19.59 -49.78
CA TRP A 371 -27.12 -20.95 -49.90
C TRP A 371 -27.20 -21.50 -51.32
N ILE A 372 -26.08 -22.02 -51.83
CA ILE A 372 -26.03 -22.81 -53.07
C ILE A 372 -25.35 -24.16 -52.82
N ASN A 373 -25.86 -25.23 -53.44
CA ASN A 373 -25.15 -26.50 -53.54
C ASN A 373 -24.60 -26.66 -54.97
N THR A 374 -23.30 -26.90 -55.11
CA THR A 374 -22.66 -27.18 -56.40
C THR A 374 -21.67 -28.33 -56.26
N GLY A 375 -21.74 -29.32 -57.15
CA GLY A 375 -20.90 -30.52 -57.08
C GLY A 375 -21.13 -31.42 -55.84
N GLY A 376 -22.20 -31.17 -55.06
CA GLY A 376 -22.46 -31.80 -53.76
C GLY A 376 -22.07 -30.93 -52.56
N ASN A 377 -21.20 -29.93 -52.76
CA ASN A 377 -20.71 -29.05 -51.69
C ASN A 377 -21.62 -27.82 -51.52
N TRP A 378 -21.82 -27.39 -50.27
CA TRP A 378 -22.56 -26.18 -49.94
C TRP A 378 -21.63 -24.97 -49.80
N TYR A 379 -22.10 -23.82 -50.29
CA TYR A 379 -21.44 -22.53 -50.21
C TYR A 379 -22.49 -21.47 -49.82
N TYR A 380 -22.05 -20.41 -49.16
CA TYR A 380 -22.92 -19.27 -48.79
C TYR A 380 -22.45 -18.00 -49.48
N LEU A 381 -23.31 -17.42 -50.30
CA LEU A 381 -23.13 -16.12 -50.94
C LEU A 381 -23.83 -15.04 -50.11
N ASP A 382 -23.16 -13.93 -49.90
CA ASP A 382 -23.67 -12.84 -49.07
C ASP A 382 -25.01 -12.27 -49.62
N PRO A 383 -26.06 -12.10 -48.78
CA PRO A 383 -27.35 -11.59 -49.22
C PRO A 383 -27.34 -10.21 -49.88
N ASN A 384 -26.35 -9.36 -49.55
CA ASN A 384 -26.27 -7.97 -49.99
C ASN A 384 -25.26 -7.75 -51.11
N THR A 385 -24.14 -8.47 -51.08
CA THR A 385 -23.02 -8.30 -52.02
C THR A 385 -22.86 -9.46 -53.00
N GLY A 386 -23.44 -10.63 -52.73
CA GLY A 386 -23.28 -11.83 -53.55
C GLY A 386 -21.90 -12.48 -53.49
N ALA A 387 -20.99 -11.95 -52.65
CA ALA A 387 -19.65 -12.49 -52.44
C ALA A 387 -19.71 -13.77 -51.59
N MET A 388 -18.88 -14.76 -51.95
CA MET A 388 -18.75 -16.02 -51.23
C MET A 388 -18.07 -15.83 -49.87
N HIS A 389 -18.71 -16.31 -48.82
CA HIS A 389 -18.13 -16.32 -47.47
C HIS A 389 -17.07 -17.42 -47.33
N THR A 390 -16.00 -17.10 -46.61
CA THR A 390 -14.94 -18.02 -46.13
C THR A 390 -14.66 -17.71 -44.66
N GLY A 391 -14.18 -18.69 -43.90
CA GLY A 391 -14.10 -18.57 -42.44
C GLY A 391 -15.47 -18.68 -41.77
N TRP A 392 -15.62 -18.03 -40.61
CA TRP A 392 -16.86 -18.03 -39.82
C TRP A 392 -17.86 -16.97 -40.31
N TYR A 393 -19.12 -17.37 -40.51
CA TYR A 393 -20.23 -16.47 -40.83
C TYR A 393 -21.51 -16.92 -40.11
N GLN A 394 -22.43 -15.98 -39.88
CA GLN A 394 -23.69 -16.24 -39.17
C GLN A 394 -24.90 -16.12 -40.12
N VAL A 395 -25.79 -17.11 -40.09
CA VAL A 395 -27.03 -17.12 -40.89
C VAL A 395 -28.20 -17.45 -39.96
N ASN A 396 -29.18 -16.55 -39.87
CA ASN A 396 -30.37 -16.69 -39.02
C ASN A 396 -30.04 -17.04 -37.55
N GLY A 397 -28.99 -16.43 -37.00
CA GLY A 397 -28.51 -16.64 -35.62
C GLY A 397 -27.58 -17.85 -35.43
N SER A 398 -27.54 -18.81 -36.37
CA SER A 398 -26.60 -19.94 -36.31
C SER A 398 -25.27 -19.60 -36.98
N TRP A 399 -24.16 -20.02 -36.38
CA TRP A 399 -22.83 -19.91 -36.98
C TRP A 399 -22.52 -21.10 -37.90
N TYR A 400 -21.79 -20.82 -38.97
CA TYR A 400 -21.31 -21.77 -39.97
C TYR A 400 -19.84 -21.45 -40.28
N TYR A 401 -19.07 -22.46 -40.70
CA TYR A 401 -17.68 -22.28 -41.12
C TYR A 401 -17.47 -22.81 -42.54
N SER A 402 -16.94 -21.98 -43.42
CA SER A 402 -16.46 -22.39 -44.74
C SER A 402 -14.92 -22.38 -44.77
N ASP A 403 -14.32 -23.37 -45.43
CA ASP A 403 -12.87 -23.40 -45.62
C ASP A 403 -12.40 -22.31 -46.62
N GLY A 404 -11.09 -22.27 -46.89
CA GLY A 404 -10.48 -21.30 -47.82
C GLY A 404 -10.93 -21.42 -49.29
N SER A 405 -11.66 -22.48 -49.65
CA SER A 405 -12.32 -22.64 -50.96
C SER A 405 -13.81 -22.28 -50.94
N GLY A 406 -14.35 -21.89 -49.78
CA GLY A 406 -15.76 -21.56 -49.57
C GLY A 406 -16.66 -22.73 -49.19
N MET A 407 -16.14 -23.97 -49.16
CA MET A 407 -16.93 -25.15 -48.83
C MET A 407 -17.31 -25.16 -47.36
N MET A 408 -18.63 -25.16 -47.08
CA MET A 408 -19.20 -25.25 -45.74
C MET A 408 -18.85 -26.59 -45.09
N GLN A 409 -18.13 -26.54 -43.98
CA GLN A 409 -17.80 -27.71 -43.18
C GLN A 409 -19.03 -28.19 -42.40
N SER A 410 -19.25 -29.50 -42.34
CA SER A 410 -20.44 -30.09 -41.72
C SER A 410 -20.24 -31.54 -41.29
N GLY A 411 -21.06 -32.00 -40.36
CA GLY A 411 -21.15 -33.40 -39.93
C GLY A 411 -19.97 -33.91 -39.09
N GLY A 412 -19.20 -33.03 -38.45
CA GLY A 412 -18.00 -33.43 -37.73
C GLY A 412 -17.24 -32.32 -37.02
N TRP A 413 -16.07 -32.70 -36.51
CA TRP A 413 -15.12 -31.83 -35.83
C TRP A 413 -14.22 -31.08 -36.81
N ILE A 414 -13.97 -29.79 -36.57
CA ILE A 414 -12.87 -29.03 -37.18
C ILE A 414 -11.91 -28.52 -36.11
N ASN A 415 -10.64 -28.32 -36.48
CA ASN A 415 -9.60 -27.73 -35.65
C ASN A 415 -9.09 -26.46 -36.32
N LEU A 416 -9.23 -25.32 -35.65
CA LEU A 416 -8.77 -24.02 -36.11
C LEU A 416 -7.75 -23.48 -35.09
N GLY A 417 -6.47 -23.45 -35.48
CA GLY A 417 -5.39 -22.93 -34.64
C GLY A 417 -5.19 -23.66 -33.30
N GLY A 418 -5.61 -24.93 -33.19
CA GLY A 418 -5.60 -25.71 -31.95
C GLY A 418 -6.95 -25.74 -31.22
N THR A 419 -7.90 -24.88 -31.59
CA THR A 419 -9.26 -24.85 -31.00
C THR A 419 -10.19 -25.75 -31.80
N TRP A 420 -10.89 -26.66 -31.11
CA TRP A 420 -11.84 -27.59 -31.72
C TRP A 420 -13.28 -27.07 -31.68
N TYR A 421 -14.01 -27.27 -32.77
CA TYR A 421 -15.43 -26.93 -32.94
C TYR A 421 -16.16 -28.09 -33.60
N TYR A 422 -17.47 -28.25 -33.33
CA TYR A 422 -18.29 -29.28 -33.97
C TYR A 422 -19.40 -28.66 -34.82
N LEU A 423 -19.48 -29.06 -36.10
CA LEU A 423 -20.52 -28.63 -37.03
C LEU A 423 -21.51 -29.78 -37.23
N GLY A 424 -22.80 -29.48 -37.10
CA GLY A 424 -23.88 -30.43 -37.35
C GLY A 424 -23.96 -30.88 -38.81
N GLY A 425 -24.83 -31.85 -39.10
CA GLY A 425 -25.08 -32.31 -40.48
C GLY A 425 -25.65 -31.24 -41.43
N SER A 426 -26.11 -30.11 -40.89
CA SER A 426 -26.51 -28.90 -41.63
C SER A 426 -25.40 -27.86 -41.79
N GLY A 427 -24.21 -28.09 -41.23
CA GLY A 427 -23.11 -27.11 -41.13
C GLY A 427 -23.24 -26.12 -39.97
N ALA A 428 -24.36 -26.09 -39.27
CA ALA A 428 -24.55 -25.22 -38.10
C ALA A 428 -23.67 -25.66 -36.93
N MET A 429 -22.97 -24.72 -36.31
CA MET A 429 -22.10 -24.95 -35.15
C MET A 429 -22.90 -25.39 -33.92
N TYR A 430 -22.46 -26.46 -33.27
CA TYR A 430 -22.98 -26.89 -31.97
C TYR A 430 -22.40 -26.07 -30.83
N THR A 431 -23.25 -25.76 -29.86
CA THR A 431 -22.90 -25.14 -28.58
C THR A 431 -23.53 -25.93 -27.44
N GLY A 432 -22.97 -25.82 -26.23
CA GLY A 432 -23.39 -26.59 -25.06
C GLY A 432 -23.00 -28.07 -25.13
N TRP A 433 -23.86 -28.94 -24.57
CA TRP A 433 -23.59 -30.37 -24.41
C TRP A 433 -23.83 -31.18 -25.69
N LEU A 434 -22.79 -31.90 -26.14
CA LEU A 434 -22.81 -32.79 -27.31
C LEU A 434 -22.49 -34.23 -26.88
N ASN A 435 -23.29 -35.20 -27.33
CA ASN A 435 -23.02 -36.63 -27.12
C ASN A 435 -22.66 -37.30 -28.44
N LEU A 436 -21.44 -37.86 -28.52
CA LEU A 436 -20.96 -38.63 -29.67
C LEU A 436 -20.60 -40.04 -29.20
N GLY A 437 -21.36 -41.05 -29.65
CA GLY A 437 -21.06 -42.45 -29.36
C GLY A 437 -21.05 -42.83 -27.87
N GLY A 438 -21.75 -42.07 -27.02
CA GLY A 438 -21.76 -42.27 -25.56
C GLY A 438 -20.71 -41.45 -24.80
N LYS A 439 -19.82 -40.73 -25.49
CA LYS A 439 -18.94 -39.72 -24.89
C LYS A 439 -19.62 -38.35 -24.93
N TRP A 440 -19.57 -37.62 -23.82
CA TRP A 440 -20.03 -36.24 -23.75
C TRP A 440 -18.87 -35.26 -23.97
N TYR A 441 -19.18 -34.16 -24.64
CA TYR A 441 -18.31 -33.03 -24.92
C TYR A 441 -19.06 -31.75 -24.58
N TYR A 442 -18.35 -30.70 -24.16
CA TYR A 442 -18.94 -29.39 -23.90
C TYR A 442 -18.32 -28.34 -24.82
N LEU A 443 -19.14 -27.80 -25.71
CA LEU A 443 -18.82 -26.69 -26.59
C LEU A 443 -19.25 -25.40 -25.88
N ASP A 444 -18.37 -24.42 -25.82
CA ASP A 444 -18.63 -23.17 -25.13
C ASP A 444 -19.89 -22.45 -25.67
N PRO A 445 -20.87 -22.05 -24.83
CA PRO A 445 -22.12 -21.46 -25.31
C PRO A 445 -21.98 -20.16 -26.10
N GLY A 446 -20.92 -19.37 -25.88
CA GLY A 446 -20.71 -18.09 -26.57
C GLY A 446 -19.85 -18.21 -27.83
N SER A 447 -18.90 -19.14 -27.85
CA SER A 447 -17.89 -19.26 -28.92
C SER A 447 -17.91 -20.58 -29.69
N GLY A 448 -18.59 -21.62 -29.21
CA GLY A 448 -18.56 -22.97 -29.78
C GLY A 448 -17.27 -23.76 -29.56
N ALA A 449 -16.27 -23.16 -28.91
CA ALA A 449 -14.99 -23.81 -28.65
C ALA A 449 -15.12 -24.97 -27.64
N MET A 450 -14.61 -26.15 -28.00
CA MET A 450 -14.60 -27.33 -27.13
C MET A 450 -13.76 -27.08 -25.87
N ARG A 451 -14.33 -27.34 -24.70
CA ARG A 451 -13.62 -27.25 -23.42
C ARG A 451 -12.85 -28.54 -23.12
N THR A 452 -11.62 -28.36 -22.65
CA THR A 452 -10.74 -29.39 -22.07
C THR A 452 -10.32 -28.93 -20.66
N GLY A 453 -9.95 -29.87 -19.79
CA GLY A 453 -9.69 -29.57 -18.39
C GLY A 453 -10.98 -29.22 -17.61
N TRP A 454 -10.84 -28.40 -16.56
CA TRP A 454 -11.97 -27.94 -15.75
C TRP A 454 -12.79 -26.84 -16.44
N TYR A 455 -14.11 -27.00 -16.46
CA TYR A 455 -15.06 -25.97 -16.89
C TYR A 455 -16.32 -26.00 -16.04
N ARG A 456 -17.12 -24.93 -16.12
CA ARG A 456 -18.34 -24.75 -15.34
C ARG A 456 -19.53 -24.50 -16.25
N ASP A 457 -20.61 -25.21 -16.00
CA ASP A 457 -21.92 -24.99 -16.61
C ASP A 457 -22.92 -24.61 -15.50
N GLY A 458 -23.50 -23.42 -15.62
CA GLY A 458 -24.29 -22.78 -14.57
C GLY A 458 -23.55 -22.73 -13.22
N ALA A 459 -24.06 -23.48 -12.24
CA ALA A 459 -23.47 -23.60 -10.91
C ALA A 459 -22.38 -24.69 -10.80
N THR A 460 -22.34 -25.63 -11.73
CA THR A 460 -21.73 -26.96 -11.57
C THR A 460 -20.41 -27.08 -12.31
N TRP A 461 -19.40 -27.66 -11.65
CA TRP A 461 -18.09 -27.96 -12.26
C TRP A 461 -18.08 -29.33 -12.92
N TYR A 462 -17.38 -29.42 -14.04
CA TYR A 462 -17.15 -30.61 -14.85
C TYR A 462 -15.69 -30.64 -15.30
N TYR A 463 -15.21 -31.81 -15.70
CA TYR A 463 -13.86 -31.98 -16.26
C TYR A 463 -13.89 -32.77 -17.56
N SER A 464 -13.19 -32.31 -18.59
CA SER A 464 -12.94 -33.06 -19.82
C SER A 464 -11.46 -33.41 -19.95
N ASP A 465 -11.17 -34.60 -20.46
CA ASP A 465 -9.81 -35.04 -20.76
C ASP A 465 -9.19 -34.25 -21.95
N GLY A 466 -7.93 -34.57 -22.29
CA GLY A 466 -7.21 -33.94 -23.41
C GLY A 466 -7.83 -34.20 -24.80
N SER A 467 -8.81 -35.09 -24.92
CA SER A 467 -9.61 -35.29 -26.14
C SER A 467 -10.94 -34.51 -26.12
N GLY A 468 -11.23 -33.76 -25.05
CA GLY A 468 -12.49 -33.06 -24.83
C GLY A 468 -13.61 -33.91 -24.23
N ALA A 469 -13.36 -35.21 -24.01
CA ALA A 469 -14.36 -36.13 -23.49
C ALA A 469 -14.53 -35.94 -21.97
N MET A 470 -15.76 -35.71 -21.53
CA MET A 470 -16.11 -35.50 -20.13
C MET A 470 -15.81 -36.75 -19.29
N VAL A 471 -15.08 -36.56 -18.18
CA VAL A 471 -14.81 -37.58 -17.18
C VAL A 471 -16.01 -37.69 -16.23
N SER A 472 -16.50 -38.91 -16.00
CA SER A 472 -17.65 -39.17 -15.13
C SER A 472 -17.55 -40.52 -14.42
N GLY A 473 -18.35 -40.70 -13.37
CA GLY A 473 -18.56 -41.97 -12.68
C GLY A 473 -17.37 -42.48 -11.86
N GLY A 474 -16.46 -41.62 -11.40
CA GLY A 474 -15.26 -42.07 -10.70
C GLY A 474 -14.31 -40.98 -10.21
N TRP A 475 -13.16 -41.42 -9.73
CA TRP A 475 -12.08 -40.59 -9.22
C TRP A 475 -11.21 -40.02 -10.34
N LEU A 476 -10.92 -38.72 -10.26
CA LEU A 476 -9.96 -37.99 -11.10
C LEU A 476 -8.79 -37.53 -10.24
N ASN A 477 -7.57 -37.72 -10.72
CA ASN A 477 -6.35 -37.14 -10.16
C ASN A 477 -5.89 -36.00 -11.07
N GLN A 478 -5.64 -34.81 -10.51
CA GLN A 478 -5.01 -33.67 -11.17
C GLN A 478 -3.84 -33.18 -10.31
N GLY A 479 -2.61 -33.38 -10.79
CA GLY A 479 -1.39 -32.91 -10.10
C GLY A 479 -1.15 -33.50 -8.71
N GLY A 480 -1.77 -34.64 -8.38
CA GLY A 480 -1.75 -35.24 -7.03
C GLY A 480 -3.01 -34.97 -6.21
N THR A 481 -3.82 -33.98 -6.59
CA THR A 481 -5.11 -33.68 -5.95
C THR A 481 -6.20 -34.57 -6.53
N TRP A 482 -6.98 -35.22 -5.67
CA TRP A 482 -8.08 -36.09 -6.07
C TRP A 482 -9.42 -35.39 -6.00
N TYR A 483 -10.30 -35.71 -6.96
CA TYR A 483 -11.66 -35.21 -7.11
C TYR A 483 -12.57 -36.39 -7.46
N TYR A 484 -13.87 -36.30 -7.17
CA TYR A 484 -14.84 -37.30 -7.61
C TYR A 484 -15.85 -36.69 -8.57
N LEU A 485 -16.02 -37.29 -9.75
CA LEU A 485 -17.03 -36.91 -10.73
C LEU A 485 -18.17 -37.92 -10.66
N SER A 486 -19.38 -37.42 -10.45
CA SER A 486 -20.60 -38.25 -10.43
C SER A 486 -20.90 -38.87 -11.80
N GLY A 487 -21.92 -39.74 -11.90
CA GLY A 487 -22.28 -40.39 -13.16
C GLY A 487 -22.68 -39.44 -14.30
N SER A 488 -23.10 -38.20 -13.99
CA SER A 488 -23.36 -37.12 -14.95
C SER A 488 -22.12 -36.26 -15.27
N GLY A 489 -20.95 -36.60 -14.73
CA GLY A 489 -19.72 -35.79 -14.83
C GLY A 489 -19.66 -34.59 -13.89
N ALA A 490 -20.76 -34.26 -13.20
CA ALA A 490 -20.77 -33.18 -12.22
C ALA A 490 -19.85 -33.51 -11.04
N MET A 491 -18.97 -32.56 -10.69
CA MET A 491 -18.04 -32.65 -9.57
C MET A 491 -18.79 -32.77 -8.24
N TYR A 492 -18.43 -33.78 -7.45
CA TYR A 492 -19.04 -34.05 -6.15
C TYR A 492 -18.30 -33.27 -5.04
N THR A 493 -19.06 -32.70 -4.10
CA THR A 493 -18.54 -31.97 -2.95
C THR A 493 -19.19 -32.45 -1.65
N GLY A 494 -18.54 -32.20 -0.51
CA GLY A 494 -18.98 -32.69 0.80
C GLY A 494 -18.73 -34.19 1.01
N TRP A 495 -19.61 -34.83 1.78
CA TRP A 495 -19.47 -36.22 2.20
C TRP A 495 -19.90 -37.23 1.14
N LEU A 496 -18.97 -38.09 0.72
CA LEU A 496 -19.19 -39.16 -0.26
C LEU A 496 -18.98 -40.53 0.40
N ASN A 497 -19.93 -41.45 0.20
CA ASN A 497 -19.81 -42.85 0.64
C ASN A 497 -19.63 -43.77 -0.56
N LEU A 498 -18.49 -44.47 -0.63
CA LEU A 498 -18.21 -45.49 -1.64
C LEU A 498 -17.96 -46.83 -0.94
N GLY A 499 -18.86 -47.79 -1.15
CA GLY A 499 -18.71 -49.16 -0.64
C GLY A 499 -18.59 -49.26 0.89
N GLY A 500 -19.18 -48.33 1.64
CA GLY A 500 -19.09 -48.26 3.10
C GLY A 500 -17.91 -47.45 3.64
N LYS A 501 -17.04 -46.92 2.76
CA LYS A 501 -15.97 -45.97 3.14
C LYS A 501 -16.43 -44.55 2.87
N TRP A 502 -16.25 -43.67 3.85
CA TRP A 502 -16.52 -42.24 3.71
C TRP A 502 -15.28 -41.47 3.26
N TYR A 503 -15.51 -40.49 2.41
CA TYR A 503 -14.55 -39.53 1.88
C TYR A 503 -15.14 -38.14 2.03
N TYR A 504 -14.31 -37.11 2.20
CA TYR A 504 -14.74 -35.72 2.24
C TYR A 504 -14.07 -34.94 1.12
N LEU A 505 -14.91 -34.45 0.19
CA LEU A 505 -14.52 -33.56 -0.89
C LEU A 505 -14.78 -32.13 -0.41
N ASP A 506 -13.79 -31.26 -0.54
CA ASP A 506 -13.89 -29.88 -0.05
C ASP A 506 -15.09 -29.12 -0.65
N PRO A 507 -15.96 -28.49 0.16
CA PRO A 507 -17.17 -27.83 -0.36
C PRO A 507 -16.93 -26.68 -1.35
N GLY A 508 -15.78 -26.00 -1.28
CA GLY A 508 -15.45 -24.88 -2.17
C GLY A 508 -14.69 -25.29 -3.44
N SER A 509 -13.84 -26.31 -3.34
CA SER A 509 -12.90 -26.70 -4.40
C SER A 509 -13.09 -28.10 -4.96
N GLY A 510 -13.88 -28.97 -4.31
CA GLY A 510 -14.04 -30.38 -4.67
C GLY A 510 -12.84 -31.28 -4.37
N ALA A 511 -11.74 -30.74 -3.84
CA ALA A 511 -10.53 -31.49 -3.53
C ALA A 511 -10.74 -32.45 -2.35
N MET A 512 -10.40 -33.72 -2.54
CA MET A 512 -10.47 -34.75 -1.51
C MET A 512 -9.50 -34.44 -0.36
N ARG A 513 -10.00 -34.40 0.87
CA ARG A 513 -9.18 -34.19 2.07
C ARG A 513 -8.52 -35.49 2.53
N THR A 514 -7.24 -35.38 2.89
CA THR A 514 -6.44 -36.38 3.60
C THR A 514 -5.81 -35.72 4.83
N GLY A 515 -5.43 -36.51 5.82
CA GLY A 515 -5.02 -36.00 7.13
C GLY A 515 -6.20 -35.46 7.93
N TRP A 516 -5.93 -34.49 8.81
CA TRP A 516 -6.96 -33.79 9.58
C TRP A 516 -7.69 -32.75 8.72
N TYR A 517 -9.01 -32.74 8.80
CA TYR A 517 -9.87 -31.71 8.21
C TYR A 517 -11.07 -31.42 9.11
N ARG A 518 -11.70 -30.27 8.89
CA ARG A 518 -12.84 -29.81 9.68
C ARG A 518 -14.06 -29.61 8.79
N ASP A 519 -15.20 -30.10 9.25
CA ASP A 519 -16.51 -29.83 8.66
C ASP A 519 -17.38 -29.12 9.72
N GLY A 520 -17.80 -27.89 9.40
CA GLY A 520 -18.40 -26.96 10.35
C GLY A 520 -17.55 -26.78 11.62
N ALA A 521 -18.08 -27.24 12.76
CA ALA A 521 -17.39 -27.18 14.05
C ALA A 521 -16.44 -28.37 14.31
N THR A 522 -16.58 -29.47 13.57
CA THR A 522 -16.14 -30.81 13.95
C THR A 522 -14.90 -31.25 13.18
N TRP A 523 -13.91 -31.81 13.87
CA TRP A 523 -12.71 -32.39 13.25
C TRP A 523 -12.92 -33.87 12.88
N TYR A 524 -12.30 -34.27 11.77
CA TYR A 524 -12.29 -35.62 11.23
C TYR A 524 -10.88 -35.93 10.68
N TYR A 525 -10.53 -37.22 10.59
CA TYR A 525 -9.26 -37.65 10.01
C TYR A 525 -9.48 -38.65 8.87
N SER A 526 -8.88 -38.39 7.72
CA SER A 526 -8.78 -39.34 6.61
C SER A 526 -7.35 -39.84 6.44
N ASN A 527 -7.18 -41.13 6.20
CA ASN A 527 -5.87 -41.70 5.91
C ASN A 527 -5.37 -41.28 4.50
N GLY A 528 -4.17 -41.70 4.11
CA GLY A 528 -3.56 -41.35 2.82
C GLY A 528 -4.33 -41.78 1.56
N SER A 529 -5.36 -42.63 1.69
CA SER A 529 -6.28 -42.98 0.58
C SER A 529 -7.55 -42.11 0.53
N GLY A 530 -7.68 -41.10 1.40
CA GLY A 530 -8.87 -40.27 1.54
C GLY A 530 -9.99 -40.87 2.40
N ALA A 531 -9.88 -42.15 2.77
CA ALA A 531 -10.87 -42.83 3.58
C ALA A 531 -10.84 -42.35 5.05
N MET A 532 -11.97 -41.81 5.51
CA MET A 532 -12.20 -41.36 6.88
C MET A 532 -11.99 -42.50 7.87
N GLN A 533 -11.37 -42.21 9.02
CA GLN A 533 -11.22 -43.13 10.14
C GLN A 533 -12.31 -42.87 11.18
N SER A 534 -12.88 -43.94 11.76
CA SER A 534 -13.96 -43.84 12.75
C SER A 534 -14.01 -45.04 13.70
N GLY A 535 -14.71 -44.87 14.82
CA GLY A 535 -15.06 -45.94 15.75
C GLY A 535 -13.89 -46.52 16.56
N GLY A 536 -12.81 -45.77 16.76
CA GLY A 536 -11.61 -46.29 17.42
C GLY A 536 -10.47 -45.29 17.58
N TRP A 537 -9.37 -45.80 18.12
CA TRP A 537 -8.09 -45.09 18.26
C TRP A 537 -7.32 -45.05 16.94
N ILE A 538 -6.63 -43.94 16.66
CA ILE A 538 -5.55 -43.85 15.67
C ILE A 538 -4.27 -43.34 16.33
N ASN A 539 -3.12 -43.78 15.80
CA ASN A 539 -1.80 -43.28 16.17
C ASN A 539 -1.20 -42.54 14.98
N LEU A 540 -0.81 -41.28 15.19
CA LEU A 540 -0.19 -40.41 14.19
C LEU A 540 1.17 -39.95 14.73
N GLY A 541 2.25 -40.61 14.30
CA GLY A 541 3.63 -40.24 14.65
C GLY A 541 3.98 -40.41 16.14
N GLY A 542 3.23 -41.22 16.89
CA GLY A 542 3.35 -41.39 18.34
C GLY A 542 2.18 -40.81 19.12
N THR A 543 1.51 -39.79 18.59
CA THR A 543 0.35 -39.15 19.23
C THR A 543 -0.92 -39.95 18.95
N TRP A 544 -1.66 -40.30 20.00
CA TRP A 544 -2.93 -41.01 19.88
C TRP A 544 -4.13 -40.05 19.86
N TYR A 545 -5.16 -40.42 19.10
CA TYR A 545 -6.43 -39.69 18.98
C TYR A 545 -7.59 -40.70 18.94
N TYR A 546 -8.76 -40.32 19.43
CA TYR A 546 -9.96 -41.17 19.35
C TYR A 546 -11.01 -40.56 18.41
N LEU A 547 -11.51 -41.37 17.47
CA LEU A 547 -12.61 -40.99 16.59
C LEU A 547 -13.86 -41.76 17.00
N SER A 548 -14.96 -41.04 17.19
CA SER A 548 -16.28 -41.61 17.42
C SER A 548 -16.79 -42.41 16.22
N GLY A 549 -17.91 -43.13 16.36
CA GLY A 549 -18.47 -43.96 15.28
C GLY A 549 -18.83 -43.20 13.99
N SER A 550 -19.07 -41.90 14.06
CA SER A 550 -19.28 -41.01 12.90
C SER A 550 -17.98 -40.46 12.28
N GLY A 551 -16.82 -40.80 12.85
CA GLY A 551 -15.52 -40.24 12.46
C GLY A 551 -15.18 -38.90 13.11
N ALA A 552 -16.12 -38.29 13.84
CA ALA A 552 -15.88 -37.06 14.57
C ALA A 552 -14.86 -37.29 15.69
N MET A 553 -13.84 -36.43 15.75
CA MET A 553 -12.79 -36.42 16.77
C MET A 553 -13.38 -36.22 18.16
N TYR A 554 -12.95 -37.05 19.11
CA TYR A 554 -13.36 -36.98 20.50
C TYR A 554 -12.38 -36.12 21.30
N THR A 555 -12.90 -35.24 22.15
CA THR A 555 -12.11 -34.40 23.07
C THR A 555 -12.64 -34.55 24.49
N GLY A 556 -11.80 -34.24 25.48
CA GLY A 556 -12.12 -34.39 26.90
C GLY A 556 -12.05 -35.85 27.39
N TRP A 557 -12.90 -36.16 28.38
CA TRP A 557 -12.87 -37.41 29.13
C TRP A 557 -13.53 -38.58 28.39
N LEU A 558 -12.75 -39.60 28.04
CA LEU A 558 -13.20 -40.84 27.41
C LEU A 558 -13.10 -42.01 28.40
N ASN A 559 -14.18 -42.76 28.58
CA ASN A 559 -14.13 -44.07 29.23
C ASN A 559 -14.15 -45.17 28.17
N GLN A 560 -13.15 -46.04 28.17
CA GLN A 560 -13.10 -47.21 27.30
C GLN A 560 -12.72 -48.44 28.14
N GLY A 561 -13.57 -49.47 28.10
CA GLY A 561 -13.32 -50.73 28.83
C GLY A 561 -13.22 -50.58 30.36
N GLY A 562 -13.74 -49.50 30.94
CA GLY A 562 -13.59 -49.19 32.37
C GLY A 562 -12.32 -48.42 32.73
N SER A 563 -11.43 -48.15 31.75
CA SER A 563 -10.29 -47.24 31.91
C SER A 563 -10.66 -45.85 31.41
N TRP A 564 -10.21 -44.81 32.11
CA TRP A 564 -10.36 -43.42 31.68
C TRP A 564 -9.14 -42.95 30.91
N TYR A 565 -9.37 -42.07 29.94
CA TYR A 565 -8.40 -41.39 29.10
C TYR A 565 -8.81 -39.92 29.00
N TYR A 566 -7.85 -39.01 28.83
CA TYR A 566 -8.12 -37.62 28.54
C TYR A 566 -7.55 -37.23 27.18
N LEU A 567 -8.44 -36.85 26.27
CA LEU A 567 -8.12 -36.28 24.97
C LEU A 567 -8.11 -34.76 25.13
N ASP A 568 -7.10 -34.09 24.59
CA ASP A 568 -6.96 -32.65 24.71
C ASP A 568 -8.19 -31.89 24.20
N GLY A 569 -8.60 -30.84 24.93
CA GLY A 569 -9.83 -30.11 24.65
C GLY A 569 -9.85 -29.39 23.30
N ASN A 570 -8.68 -29.01 22.78
CA ASN A 570 -8.55 -28.26 21.53
C ASN A 570 -8.05 -29.14 20.37
N SER A 571 -7.07 -29.99 20.64
CA SER A 571 -6.36 -30.78 19.63
C SER A 571 -6.79 -32.25 19.54
N GLY A 572 -7.54 -32.77 20.52
CA GLY A 572 -7.93 -34.18 20.60
C GLY A 572 -6.79 -35.17 20.83
N ALA A 573 -5.57 -34.69 21.06
CA ALA A 573 -4.41 -35.53 21.36
C ALA A 573 -4.55 -36.16 22.75
N MET A 574 -4.33 -37.47 22.87
CA MET A 574 -4.34 -38.19 24.14
C MET A 574 -3.18 -37.75 25.02
N HIS A 575 -3.48 -37.32 26.25
CA HIS A 575 -2.45 -36.98 27.23
C HIS A 575 -1.82 -38.23 27.85
N THR A 576 -0.51 -38.16 28.07
CA THR A 576 0.32 -39.15 28.81
C THR A 576 1.25 -38.37 29.73
N GLY A 577 1.58 -38.92 30.90
CA GLY A 577 2.29 -38.17 31.93
C GLY A 577 1.36 -37.23 32.69
N TRP A 578 1.92 -36.13 33.21
CA TRP A 578 1.18 -35.10 33.97
C TRP A 578 0.50 -34.08 33.06
N TYR A 579 -0.78 -33.80 33.32
CA TYR A 579 -1.55 -32.77 32.61
C TYR A 579 -2.61 -32.15 33.54
N GLN A 580 -3.11 -30.96 33.20
CA GLN A 580 -4.09 -30.22 34.02
C GLN A 580 -5.42 -30.05 33.28
N VAL A 581 -6.54 -30.23 33.99
CA VAL A 581 -7.90 -30.04 33.47
C VAL A 581 -8.72 -29.24 34.49
N ASN A 582 -9.23 -28.07 34.08
CA ASN A 582 -10.02 -27.17 34.92
C ASN A 582 -9.35 -26.84 36.28
N GLY A 583 -8.03 -26.64 36.28
CA GLY A 583 -7.24 -26.34 37.48
C GLY A 583 -6.79 -27.56 38.29
N SER A 584 -7.39 -28.73 38.12
CA SER A 584 -6.94 -29.97 38.75
C SER A 584 -5.89 -30.69 37.90
N TRP A 585 -4.80 -31.14 38.52
CA TRP A 585 -3.81 -32.00 37.86
C TRP A 585 -4.29 -33.46 37.81
N TYR A 586 -3.82 -34.20 36.82
CA TYR A 586 -4.07 -35.62 36.59
C TYR A 586 -2.80 -36.26 36.03
N TYR A 587 -2.70 -37.59 36.16
CA TYR A 587 -1.62 -38.36 35.56
C TYR A 587 -2.16 -39.54 34.76
N SER A 588 -1.67 -39.68 33.53
CA SER A 588 -1.86 -40.86 32.69
C SER A 588 -0.57 -41.67 32.56
N ASP A 589 -0.68 -42.99 32.58
CA ASP A 589 0.45 -43.88 32.28
C ASP A 589 0.87 -43.82 30.79
N GLY A 590 1.89 -44.60 30.41
CA GLY A 590 2.40 -44.66 29.04
C GLY A 590 1.42 -45.24 28.00
N SER A 591 0.26 -45.77 28.43
CA SER A 591 -0.85 -46.16 27.55
C SER A 591 -1.95 -45.08 27.45
N GLY A 592 -1.78 -43.95 28.15
CA GLY A 592 -2.78 -42.87 28.26
C GLY A 592 -3.84 -43.08 29.32
N LYS A 593 -3.81 -44.23 30.02
CA LYS A 593 -4.79 -44.57 31.05
C LYS A 593 -4.57 -43.71 32.29
N VAL A 594 -5.62 -43.01 32.70
CA VAL A 594 -5.64 -42.12 33.86
C VAL A 594 -5.60 -42.95 35.14
N GLU A 595 -4.68 -42.60 36.02
CA GLU A 595 -4.42 -43.32 37.25
C GLU A 595 -5.17 -42.65 38.42
N ALA A 596 -5.79 -43.44 39.30
CA ALA A 596 -6.73 -42.95 40.30
C ALA A 596 -6.75 -43.79 41.58
N GLY A 597 -7.21 -43.17 42.67
CA GLY A 597 -7.48 -43.80 43.96
C GLY A 597 -6.27 -44.34 44.71
N ARG A 598 -5.07 -43.76 44.51
CA ARG A 598 -3.80 -44.36 44.95
C ARG A 598 -2.67 -43.36 45.19
N TRP A 599 -1.69 -43.81 45.95
CA TRP A 599 -0.34 -43.25 45.97
C TRP A 599 0.38 -43.49 44.63
N MET A 600 1.27 -42.57 44.27
CA MET A 600 2.16 -42.70 43.12
C MET A 600 3.53 -42.11 43.45
N ASN A 601 4.59 -42.83 43.12
CA ASN A 601 5.98 -42.39 43.24
C ASN A 601 6.55 -42.10 41.86
N GLN A 602 7.35 -41.04 41.74
CA GLN A 602 8.23 -40.77 40.60
C GLN A 602 9.61 -40.39 41.12
N GLY A 603 10.48 -41.39 41.27
CA GLY A 603 11.82 -41.24 41.83
C GLY A 603 11.77 -41.03 43.34
N GLU A 604 12.20 -39.85 43.80
CA GLU A 604 12.14 -39.48 45.22
C GLU A 604 10.85 -38.71 45.59
N THR A 605 10.03 -38.34 44.59
CA THR A 605 8.82 -37.54 44.80
C THR A 605 7.57 -38.41 44.84
N TRP A 606 6.70 -38.17 45.84
CA TRP A 606 5.41 -38.82 45.98
C TRP A 606 4.25 -37.88 45.64
N TYR A 607 3.15 -38.49 45.21
CA TYR A 607 1.88 -37.85 44.83
C TYR A 607 0.72 -38.73 45.28
N TYR A 608 -0.47 -38.16 45.47
CA TYR A 608 -1.70 -38.93 45.64
C TYR A 608 -2.74 -38.53 44.60
N LEU A 609 -3.28 -39.53 43.90
CA LEU A 609 -4.34 -39.36 42.91
C LEU A 609 -5.65 -39.80 43.56
N SER A 610 -6.61 -38.89 43.65
CA SER A 610 -7.92 -39.12 44.27
C SER A 610 -8.77 -40.16 43.51
N GLY A 611 -9.93 -40.51 44.05
CA GLY A 611 -10.85 -41.46 43.41
C GLY A 611 -11.37 -41.03 42.02
N SER A 612 -11.23 -39.76 41.63
CA SER A 612 -11.52 -39.26 40.27
C SER A 612 -10.28 -39.14 39.37
N GLY A 613 -9.11 -39.54 39.86
CA GLY A 613 -7.81 -39.31 39.20
C GLY A 613 -7.21 -37.93 39.46
N ALA A 614 -7.99 -36.98 39.98
CA ALA A 614 -7.50 -35.64 40.30
C ALA A 614 -6.43 -35.72 41.39
N ALA A 615 -5.24 -35.18 41.14
CA ALA A 615 -4.16 -35.14 42.10
C ALA A 615 -4.47 -34.16 43.24
N PHE A 616 -3.98 -34.50 44.43
CA PHE A 616 -4.19 -33.71 45.63
C PHE A 616 -3.26 -32.51 45.72
N THR A 617 -3.82 -31.39 46.18
CA THR A 617 -3.13 -30.17 46.64
C THR A 617 -3.67 -29.77 48.02
N GLY A 618 -2.91 -28.96 48.76
CA GLY A 618 -3.26 -28.53 50.10
C GLY A 618 -3.19 -29.65 51.15
N TRP A 619 -3.81 -29.43 52.30
CA TRP A 619 -3.95 -30.43 53.36
C TRP A 619 -5.03 -31.45 53.01
N GLN A 620 -4.66 -32.73 52.95
CA GLN A 620 -5.55 -33.82 52.61
C GLN A 620 -5.41 -34.97 53.61
N LYS A 621 -6.53 -35.60 53.97
CA LYS A 621 -6.54 -36.73 54.90
C LYS A 621 -6.66 -38.04 54.12
N ILE A 622 -5.63 -38.87 54.20
CA ILE A 622 -5.55 -40.16 53.51
C ILE A 622 -5.61 -41.26 54.58
N GLY A 623 -6.75 -41.96 54.62
CA GLY A 623 -7.09 -42.83 55.74
C GLY A 623 -7.22 -42.03 57.04
N ASN A 624 -6.44 -42.39 58.06
CA ASN A 624 -6.43 -41.66 59.35
C ASN A 624 -5.37 -40.55 59.43
N THR A 625 -4.43 -40.48 58.48
CA THR A 625 -3.27 -39.58 58.53
C THR A 625 -3.47 -38.35 57.65
N TRP A 626 -3.02 -37.19 58.12
CA TRP A 626 -2.97 -35.98 57.29
C TRP A 626 -1.64 -35.91 56.52
N TYR A 627 -1.72 -35.41 55.30
CA TYR A 627 -0.59 -35.13 54.42
C TYR A 627 -0.79 -33.75 53.81
N TYR A 628 0.28 -33.10 53.37
CA TYR A 628 0.20 -31.90 52.56
C TYR A 628 0.81 -32.14 51.19
N PHE A 629 0.18 -31.56 50.17
CA PHE A 629 0.67 -31.54 48.80
C PHE A 629 0.77 -30.09 48.34
N TYR A 630 1.90 -29.71 47.74
CA TYR A 630 2.08 -28.37 47.18
C TYR A 630 1.16 -28.15 45.96
N ASP A 631 1.09 -26.92 45.43
CA ASP A 631 0.25 -26.60 44.27
C ASP A 631 0.71 -27.31 42.97
N ASP A 632 1.97 -27.78 42.93
CA ASP A 632 2.51 -28.69 41.91
C ASP A 632 2.22 -30.19 42.21
N CYS A 633 1.30 -30.44 43.14
CA CYS A 633 0.81 -31.75 43.62
C CYS A 633 1.85 -32.64 44.31
N ARG A 634 3.10 -32.20 44.47
CA ARG A 634 4.13 -32.98 45.17
C ARG A 634 3.82 -33.06 46.66
N MET A 635 3.90 -34.26 47.22
CA MET A 635 3.78 -34.48 48.66
C MET A 635 4.94 -33.78 49.37
N ALA A 636 4.61 -32.95 50.36
CA ALA A 636 5.58 -32.40 51.28
C ALA A 636 6.09 -33.49 52.23
N ALA A 637 7.41 -33.60 52.40
CA ALA A 637 8.06 -34.54 53.32
C ALA A 637 9.27 -33.87 53.98
N ASN A 638 9.55 -34.27 55.23
CA ASN A 638 10.62 -33.75 56.07
C ASN A 638 10.66 -32.21 56.18
N THR A 639 9.49 -31.57 56.20
CA THR A 639 9.36 -30.13 55.90
C THR A 639 8.17 -29.46 56.58
N TRP A 640 8.07 -28.15 56.38
CA TRP A 640 7.24 -27.22 57.14
C TRP A 640 6.16 -26.57 56.30
N ILE A 641 4.91 -26.74 56.73
CA ILE A 641 3.73 -26.24 56.05
C ILE A 641 2.93 -25.40 57.05
N ASN A 642 3.08 -24.08 56.96
CA ASN A 642 2.59 -23.13 57.96
C ASN A 642 3.08 -23.54 59.36
N ASN A 643 2.16 -23.76 60.32
CA ASN A 643 2.48 -24.12 61.70
C ASN A 643 2.51 -25.66 61.94
N TYR A 644 2.61 -26.46 60.88
CA TYR A 644 2.56 -27.92 60.98
C TYR A 644 3.73 -28.60 60.25
N TYR A 645 4.30 -29.61 60.90
CA TYR A 645 5.39 -30.42 60.36
C TYR A 645 4.87 -31.70 59.67
N VAL A 646 5.49 -32.08 58.57
CA VAL A 646 5.33 -33.39 57.93
C VAL A 646 6.66 -34.15 57.96
N ASN A 647 6.63 -35.40 58.43
CA ASN A 647 7.82 -36.23 58.62
C ASN A 647 8.42 -36.73 57.28
N SER A 648 9.46 -37.57 57.33
CA SER A 648 10.10 -38.21 56.16
C SER A 648 9.14 -38.93 55.21
N ASP A 649 8.01 -39.41 55.73
CA ASP A 649 6.99 -40.18 55.01
C ASP A 649 5.84 -39.27 54.52
N GLY A 650 5.99 -37.94 54.67
CA GLY A 650 5.00 -36.91 54.43
C GLY A 650 3.83 -36.89 55.43
N ALA A 651 3.83 -37.79 56.41
CA ALA A 651 2.80 -37.84 57.43
C ALA A 651 2.92 -36.63 58.36
N TRP A 652 1.82 -35.89 58.49
CA TRP A 652 1.63 -34.87 59.51
C TRP A 652 1.85 -35.48 60.90
N SER A 653 2.67 -34.83 61.72
CA SER A 653 2.88 -35.24 63.10
C SER A 653 2.43 -34.19 64.10
N ASP A 654 1.65 -34.65 65.09
CA ASP A 654 1.33 -33.92 66.31
C ASP A 654 2.55 -33.85 67.27
N THR A 655 3.59 -34.66 67.02
CA THR A 655 4.90 -34.48 67.67
C THR A 655 5.60 -33.27 67.06
N ALA A 656 5.27 -32.10 67.57
CA ALA A 656 5.86 -30.85 67.13
C ALA A 656 7.38 -30.81 67.41
N THR A 657 8.17 -31.11 66.38
CA THR A 657 9.16 -30.10 65.97
C THR A 657 8.39 -28.79 65.75
N VAL A 658 9.00 -27.64 66.05
CA VAL A 658 8.43 -26.34 65.73
C VAL A 658 9.42 -25.63 64.81
N MET A 659 8.96 -25.09 63.67
CA MET A 659 9.71 -24.03 62.97
C MET A 659 9.85 -22.90 63.97
N PRO A 660 11.05 -22.60 64.50
CA PRO A 660 11.17 -21.55 65.49
C PRO A 660 10.65 -20.25 64.89
N GLY A 661 9.96 -19.44 65.69
CA GLY A 661 9.81 -18.03 65.34
C GLY A 661 11.21 -17.46 65.09
N ALA A 662 11.35 -16.62 64.04
CA ALA A 662 12.64 -16.26 63.46
C ALA A 662 13.73 -16.06 64.53
N THR A 663 14.90 -16.71 64.32
CA THR A 663 15.94 -16.92 65.34
C THR A 663 16.25 -15.66 66.14
N TYR A 664 16.19 -14.52 65.46
CA TYR A 664 16.29 -13.18 66.01
C TYR A 664 15.06 -12.33 65.63
N ASN A 665 14.55 -11.54 66.58
CA ASN A 665 13.41 -10.63 66.38
C ASN A 665 13.62 -9.30 67.13
N TYR A 666 14.78 -8.68 66.95
CA TYR A 666 15.09 -7.35 67.49
C TYR A 666 14.56 -6.22 66.58
N ALA A 667 14.33 -5.04 67.15
CA ALA A 667 13.88 -3.88 66.38
C ALA A 667 14.90 -3.48 65.32
N PHE A 668 14.43 -3.11 64.12
CA PHE A 668 15.31 -2.64 63.05
C PHE A 668 16.03 -1.34 63.49
N PRO A 669 17.37 -1.24 63.33
CA PRO A 669 18.15 -0.13 63.87
C PRO A 669 17.96 1.17 63.08
N THR A 670 17.98 2.29 63.80
CA THR A 670 17.85 3.64 63.24
C THR A 670 19.19 4.37 63.31
N ALA A 671 19.73 4.78 62.16
CA ALA A 671 20.91 5.63 62.07
C ALA A 671 20.60 7.10 62.43
N GLN A 672 21.61 7.85 62.87
CA GLN A 672 21.50 9.29 63.15
C GLN A 672 21.41 10.13 61.86
N THR A 673 22.16 9.74 60.83
CA THR A 673 22.32 10.41 59.54
C THR A 673 22.48 9.33 58.47
N LYS A 674 22.12 9.61 57.21
CA LYS A 674 22.18 8.60 56.13
C LYS A 674 23.59 8.34 55.58
N LYS A 675 24.64 8.90 56.21
CA LYS A 675 26.02 8.81 55.71
C LYS A 675 26.50 7.37 55.70
N GLY A 676 26.75 6.85 54.50
CA GLY A 676 27.26 5.50 54.29
C GLY A 676 28.56 5.44 53.51
N LEU A 677 29.29 4.36 53.69
CA LEU A 677 30.53 4.04 52.99
C LEU A 677 30.58 2.52 52.75
N GLN A 678 31.02 2.11 51.58
CA GLN A 678 31.46 0.73 51.37
C GLN A 678 32.85 0.62 52.01
N VAL A 679 32.89 0.05 53.22
CA VAL A 679 34.08 0.14 54.08
C VAL A 679 35.10 -0.88 53.63
N LYS A 680 36.32 -0.43 53.36
CA LYS A 680 37.40 -1.34 52.99
C LYS A 680 37.81 -2.17 54.21
N ASP A 681 38.02 -3.46 54.02
CA ASP A 681 38.58 -4.32 55.06
C ASP A 681 39.95 -3.79 55.54
N GLY A 682 40.11 -3.73 56.88
CA GLY A 682 41.28 -3.14 57.53
C GLY A 682 41.29 -1.60 57.60
N MET A 683 40.16 -0.92 57.30
CA MET A 683 39.99 0.53 57.42
C MET A 683 38.75 0.95 58.24
N GLU A 684 38.30 0.07 59.13
CA GLU A 684 37.13 0.24 60.00
C GLU A 684 37.29 1.43 60.96
N ASP A 685 38.52 1.68 61.43
CA ASP A 685 38.85 2.85 62.25
C ASP A 685 38.78 4.16 61.47
N ASP A 686 39.20 4.19 60.19
CA ASP A 686 39.07 5.39 59.36
C ASP A 686 37.59 5.65 59.02
N ALA A 687 36.79 4.61 58.74
CA ALA A 687 35.34 4.73 58.59
C ALA A 687 34.66 5.29 59.85
N SER A 688 35.10 4.86 61.04
CA SER A 688 34.67 5.43 62.32
C SER A 688 35.08 6.90 62.46
N ASN A 689 36.31 7.26 62.07
CA ASN A 689 36.83 8.63 62.12
C ASN A 689 36.21 9.58 61.07
N LEU A 690 35.60 9.04 60.01
CA LEU A 690 34.74 9.73 59.04
C LEU A 690 33.29 9.89 59.53
N GLY A 691 32.92 9.24 60.65
CA GLY A 691 31.59 9.29 61.22
C GLY A 691 30.54 8.52 60.42
N VAL A 692 30.94 7.46 59.71
CA VAL A 692 30.04 6.59 58.94
C VAL A 692 28.94 6.00 59.84
N LYS A 693 27.70 5.95 59.32
CA LYS A 693 26.53 5.38 60.01
C LYS A 693 25.94 4.17 59.30
N HIS A 694 26.20 4.02 58.00
CA HIS A 694 25.83 2.83 57.22
C HIS A 694 27.07 2.22 56.58
N ALA A 695 27.32 0.92 56.77
CA ALA A 695 28.45 0.24 56.15
C ALA A 695 27.96 -0.83 55.17
N VAL A 696 28.53 -0.83 53.96
CA VAL A 696 28.33 -1.89 52.97
C VAL A 696 29.55 -2.80 52.93
N VAL A 697 29.31 -4.12 52.92
CA VAL A 697 30.33 -5.18 52.80
C VAL A 697 29.89 -6.17 51.71
N ASN A 698 30.82 -6.58 50.85
CA ASN A 698 30.53 -7.53 49.76
C ASN A 698 30.91 -8.96 50.16
N ILE A 699 30.00 -9.91 49.98
CA ILE A 699 30.17 -11.33 50.32
C ILE A 699 30.04 -12.15 49.04
N ALA A 700 31.13 -12.81 48.64
CA ALA A 700 31.20 -13.65 47.44
C ALA A 700 30.88 -15.12 47.77
N LEU A 701 29.73 -15.62 47.32
CA LEU A 701 29.23 -16.98 47.60
C LEU A 701 30.24 -18.08 47.18
N ASN A 702 30.94 -17.89 46.06
CA ASN A 702 31.99 -18.78 45.56
C ASN A 702 33.24 -18.82 46.45
N HIS A 703 33.50 -17.79 47.28
CA HIS A 703 34.57 -17.79 48.28
C HIS A 703 34.09 -18.43 49.59
N VAL A 704 32.82 -18.22 49.98
CA VAL A 704 32.21 -18.92 51.13
C VAL A 704 32.20 -20.43 50.91
N ALA A 705 31.86 -20.91 49.71
CA ALA A 705 31.78 -22.33 49.39
C ALA A 705 33.15 -23.01 49.12
N SER A 706 34.19 -22.25 48.77
CA SER A 706 35.48 -22.83 48.37
C SER A 706 36.37 -23.17 49.57
N GLY A 707 36.09 -24.29 50.25
CA GLY A 707 36.97 -24.83 51.28
C GLY A 707 36.50 -26.14 51.93
N SER A 708 37.35 -26.72 52.77
CA SER A 708 37.04 -27.85 53.65
C SER A 708 37.12 -27.38 55.11
N GLY A 709 36.21 -26.47 55.48
CA GLY A 709 36.29 -25.67 56.70
C GLY A 709 35.13 -25.89 57.67
N ILE A 710 34.43 -24.81 58.01
CA ILE A 710 33.36 -24.80 59.03
C ILE A 710 32.19 -25.67 58.56
N GLU A 711 31.90 -26.74 59.30
CA GLU A 711 30.75 -27.61 59.03
C GLU A 711 29.42 -26.88 59.26
N TYR A 712 28.50 -27.05 58.32
CA TYR A 712 27.12 -26.60 58.44
C TYR A 712 26.16 -27.72 58.00
N GLN A 713 25.29 -28.14 58.90
CA GLN A 713 24.27 -29.15 58.61
C GLN A 713 23.01 -28.47 58.07
N TYR A 714 22.63 -28.79 56.83
CA TYR A 714 21.45 -28.23 56.18
C TYR A 714 20.64 -29.33 55.49
N GLN A 715 19.34 -29.43 55.81
CA GLN A 715 18.43 -30.47 55.30
C GLN A 715 18.96 -31.91 55.39
N GLY A 716 19.76 -32.22 56.42
CA GLY A 716 20.36 -33.56 56.63
C GLY A 716 21.66 -33.83 55.87
N LYS A 717 22.21 -32.83 55.17
CA LYS A 717 23.50 -32.89 54.47
C LYS A 717 24.50 -31.92 55.07
N THR A 718 25.77 -32.35 55.15
CA THR A 718 26.88 -31.52 55.62
C THR A 718 27.48 -30.72 54.47
N TYR A 719 27.64 -29.42 54.71
CA TYR A 719 28.32 -28.45 53.85
C TYR A 719 29.53 -27.87 54.59
N TYR A 720 30.50 -27.35 53.85
CA TYR A 720 31.76 -26.84 54.40
C TYR A 720 32.01 -25.41 53.92
N MET A 721 32.07 -24.46 54.85
CA MET A 721 32.32 -23.04 54.54
C MET A 721 33.81 -22.72 54.71
N ASN A 722 34.37 -21.83 53.89
CA ASN A 722 35.78 -21.44 53.96
C ASN A 722 36.09 -20.72 55.29
N THR A 723 36.80 -21.39 56.19
CA THR A 723 37.15 -20.86 57.53
C THR A 723 37.92 -19.54 57.48
N GLY A 724 38.83 -19.37 56.52
CA GLY A 724 39.64 -18.15 56.40
C GLY A 724 38.78 -16.94 56.03
N TYR A 725 38.04 -17.05 54.92
CA TYR A 725 37.17 -15.99 54.43
C TYR A 725 36.03 -15.65 55.42
N ILE A 726 35.48 -16.66 56.11
CA ILE A 726 34.50 -16.41 57.17
C ILE A 726 35.14 -15.70 58.37
N HIS A 727 36.36 -16.03 58.80
CA HIS A 727 37.02 -15.30 59.90
C HIS A 727 37.37 -13.85 59.53
N GLU A 728 37.69 -13.58 58.26
CA GLU A 728 37.90 -12.21 57.75
C GLU A 728 36.59 -11.40 57.80
N LEU A 729 35.50 -11.96 57.27
CA LEU A 729 34.16 -11.35 57.34
C LEU A 729 33.68 -11.19 58.79
N ASP A 730 33.92 -12.16 59.66
CA ASP A 730 33.58 -12.10 61.09
C ASP A 730 34.25 -10.90 61.75
N ARG A 731 35.56 -10.71 61.53
CA ARG A 731 36.29 -9.56 62.08
C ARG A 731 35.72 -8.25 61.57
N GLN A 732 35.54 -8.12 60.24
CA GLN A 732 35.08 -6.87 59.63
C GLN A 732 33.67 -6.50 60.09
N ILE A 733 32.72 -7.44 59.97
CA ILE A 733 31.30 -7.23 60.34
C ILE A 733 31.18 -6.92 61.83
N LYS A 734 31.87 -7.68 62.69
CA LYS A 734 31.86 -7.45 64.14
C LYS A 734 32.40 -6.07 64.52
N GLU A 735 33.50 -5.64 63.90
CA GLU A 735 34.09 -4.33 64.20
C GLU A 735 33.22 -3.15 63.72
N LEU A 736 32.56 -3.28 62.57
CA LEU A 736 31.60 -2.27 62.08
C LEU A 736 30.34 -2.23 62.95
N HIS A 737 29.84 -3.37 63.41
CA HIS A 737 28.73 -3.47 64.36
C HIS A 737 29.08 -2.83 65.71
N ASN A 738 30.25 -3.15 66.26
CA ASN A 738 30.76 -2.56 67.52
C ASN A 738 30.87 -1.03 67.47
N ARG A 739 31.08 -0.46 66.26
CA ARG A 739 31.12 0.99 66.00
C ARG A 739 29.73 1.62 65.80
N GLY A 740 28.66 0.85 65.93
CA GLY A 740 27.27 1.31 65.86
C GLY A 740 26.76 1.61 64.44
N MET A 741 27.36 0.99 63.42
CA MET A 741 26.96 1.18 62.02
C MET A 741 25.81 0.22 61.65
N VAL A 742 24.86 0.71 60.85
CA VAL A 742 23.81 -0.11 60.22
C VAL A 742 24.43 -0.87 59.06
N LEU A 743 24.48 -2.20 59.14
CA LEU A 743 25.23 -3.02 58.18
C LEU A 743 24.36 -3.56 57.05
N THR A 744 24.92 -3.51 55.84
CA THR A 744 24.36 -4.03 54.60
C THR A 744 25.32 -5.01 53.95
N ALA A 745 24.91 -6.26 53.74
CA ALA A 745 25.67 -7.25 52.99
C ALA A 745 25.23 -7.29 51.52
N VAL A 746 26.16 -7.12 50.59
CA VAL A 746 25.97 -7.33 49.15
C VAL A 746 26.36 -8.77 48.81
N ILE A 747 25.36 -9.62 48.54
CA ILE A 747 25.58 -11.04 48.26
C ILE A 747 25.75 -11.22 46.75
N VAL A 748 26.91 -11.68 46.33
CA VAL A 748 27.32 -11.81 44.91
C VAL A 748 27.97 -13.16 44.63
N LEU A 749 28.08 -13.52 43.35
CA LEU A 749 28.67 -14.79 42.90
C LEU A 749 29.66 -14.51 41.76
N GLN A 750 30.92 -14.87 41.95
CA GLN A 750 31.99 -14.81 40.94
C GLN A 750 32.29 -16.22 40.40
N TRP A 751 33.05 -16.28 39.31
CA TRP A 751 33.48 -17.56 38.73
C TRP A 751 34.36 -18.37 39.70
N ASN A 752 34.07 -19.66 39.84
CA ASN A 752 34.98 -20.62 40.44
C ASN A 752 34.82 -21.98 39.76
N TYR A 753 35.90 -22.54 39.23
CA TYR A 753 35.93 -23.83 38.53
C TYR A 753 35.50 -25.03 39.40
N GLN A 754 35.55 -24.91 40.74
CA GLN A 754 35.15 -25.95 41.68
C GLN A 754 33.72 -25.76 42.23
N GLN A 755 33.11 -24.59 42.03
CA GLN A 755 31.79 -24.22 42.58
C GLN A 755 30.81 -23.82 41.46
N GLN A 756 30.93 -24.48 40.30
CA GLN A 756 30.07 -24.23 39.13
C GLN A 756 28.62 -24.66 39.36
N ASP A 757 28.36 -25.51 40.35
CA ASP A 757 27.02 -25.88 40.80
C ASP A 757 26.26 -24.68 41.40
N LEU A 758 26.94 -23.66 41.93
CA LEU A 758 26.32 -22.40 42.35
C LEU A 758 25.89 -21.51 41.17
N ILE A 759 26.50 -21.69 40.00
CA ILE A 759 26.28 -20.87 38.79
C ILE A 759 25.19 -21.49 37.92
N LEU A 760 24.25 -20.68 37.42
CA LEU A 760 23.17 -21.10 36.51
C LEU A 760 23.71 -22.00 35.38
N PRO A 761 23.03 -23.11 35.01
CA PRO A 761 23.61 -24.08 34.07
C PRO A 761 23.99 -23.50 32.70
N GLY A 762 23.14 -22.63 32.14
CA GLY A 762 23.41 -21.91 30.88
C GLY A 762 24.44 -20.77 31.00
N ALA A 763 24.89 -20.45 32.22
CA ALA A 763 25.85 -19.39 32.53
C ALA A 763 27.26 -19.90 32.86
N ARG A 764 27.54 -21.19 32.67
CA ARG A 764 28.82 -21.85 33.01
C ARG A 764 29.95 -21.54 32.02
N SER A 765 30.15 -20.25 31.74
CA SER A 765 31.13 -19.67 30.82
C SER A 765 32.08 -18.73 31.58
N TYR A 766 33.39 -18.99 31.56
CA TYR A 766 34.37 -18.04 32.13
C TYR A 766 34.42 -16.73 31.32
N GLY A 767 34.55 -15.58 32.00
CA GLY A 767 34.78 -14.28 31.36
C GLY A 767 33.86 -13.13 31.77
N TYR A 768 33.02 -13.31 32.79
CA TYR A 768 32.09 -12.27 33.29
C TYR A 768 32.43 -11.88 34.74
N ASN A 769 32.06 -10.67 35.17
CA ASN A 769 32.44 -10.17 36.50
C ASN A 769 31.65 -10.90 37.60
N LEU A 770 30.33 -11.05 37.42
CA LEU A 770 29.43 -11.73 38.35
C LEU A 770 28.42 -12.60 37.60
N TYR A 771 27.88 -13.61 38.29
CA TYR A 771 27.10 -14.72 37.74
C TYR A 771 25.74 -14.87 38.44
N GLY A 772 24.73 -15.29 37.69
CA GLY A 772 23.42 -15.63 38.22
C GLY A 772 23.38 -16.99 38.92
N TRP A 773 22.58 -17.09 39.98
CA TRP A 773 22.62 -18.19 40.94
C TRP A 773 21.77 -19.39 40.48
N ASN A 774 22.29 -20.60 40.65
CA ASN A 774 21.64 -21.85 40.25
C ASN A 774 20.48 -22.29 41.15
N THR A 775 19.33 -21.67 40.97
CA THR A 775 18.06 -22.11 41.57
C THR A 775 17.38 -23.25 40.81
N GLN A 776 17.97 -23.71 39.69
CA GLN A 776 17.34 -24.61 38.71
C GLN A 776 17.66 -26.08 38.97
N GLU A 777 18.93 -26.42 39.20
CA GLU A 777 19.31 -27.78 39.59
C GLU A 777 19.18 -27.95 41.11
N ALA A 778 18.57 -29.05 41.56
CA ALA A 778 18.31 -29.29 42.98
C ALA A 778 19.58 -29.25 43.86
N THR A 779 20.72 -29.73 43.33
CA THR A 779 22.02 -29.72 44.01
C THR A 779 22.53 -28.30 44.24
N GLY A 780 22.57 -27.48 43.18
CA GLY A 780 23.00 -26.08 43.26
C GLY A 780 22.07 -25.25 44.14
N LYS A 781 20.75 -25.44 44.01
CA LYS A 781 19.75 -24.78 44.85
C LYS A 781 19.96 -25.12 46.33
N GLN A 782 20.10 -26.39 46.68
CA GLN A 782 20.31 -26.81 48.08
C GLN A 782 21.65 -26.31 48.63
N HIS A 783 22.68 -26.18 47.78
CA HIS A 783 23.96 -25.60 48.19
C HIS A 783 23.85 -24.09 48.45
N LEU A 784 23.18 -23.34 47.58
CA LEU A 784 22.86 -21.93 47.80
C LEU A 784 22.00 -21.73 49.06
N GLU A 785 20.97 -22.55 49.27
CA GLU A 785 20.15 -22.54 50.49
C GLU A 785 21.01 -22.77 51.75
N ALA A 786 21.95 -23.72 51.73
CA ALA A 786 22.86 -23.97 52.84
C ALA A 786 23.80 -22.78 53.11
N ILE A 787 24.39 -22.17 52.07
CA ILE A 787 25.28 -21.01 52.21
C ILE A 787 24.52 -19.78 52.71
N CYS A 788 23.38 -19.44 52.08
CA CYS A 788 22.57 -18.30 52.48
C CYS A 788 21.97 -18.49 53.89
N SER A 789 21.59 -19.71 54.27
CA SER A 789 21.13 -20.03 55.64
C SER A 789 22.26 -19.90 56.67
N PHE A 790 23.48 -20.34 56.34
CA PHE A 790 24.66 -20.13 57.20
C PHE A 790 24.95 -18.64 57.39
N LEU A 791 25.06 -17.88 56.29
CA LEU A 791 25.34 -16.44 56.32
C LEU A 791 24.26 -15.67 57.10
N ALA A 792 22.98 -15.95 56.85
CA ALA A 792 21.87 -15.29 57.52
C ALA A 792 21.87 -15.57 59.04
N ASN A 793 21.95 -16.84 59.46
CA ASN A 793 21.99 -17.18 60.88
C ASN A 793 23.25 -16.66 61.59
N ARG A 794 24.38 -16.53 60.88
CA ARG A 794 25.63 -15.99 61.45
C ARG A 794 25.59 -14.48 61.60
N TYR A 795 25.25 -13.76 60.54
CA TYR A 795 25.45 -12.30 60.49
C TYR A 795 24.20 -11.47 60.81
N ALA A 796 23.00 -12.03 60.73
CA ALA A 796 21.80 -11.38 61.28
C ALA A 796 21.64 -11.59 62.81
N ALA A 797 22.62 -12.23 63.48
CA ALA A 797 22.66 -12.33 64.92
C ALA A 797 22.73 -10.93 65.58
N PRO A 798 22.13 -10.72 66.77
CA PRO A 798 22.03 -9.38 67.38
C PRO A 798 23.38 -8.73 67.69
N ASP A 799 24.45 -9.52 67.79
CA ASP A 799 25.81 -9.08 68.06
C ASP A 799 26.68 -8.97 66.79
N MET A 800 26.15 -9.31 65.61
CA MET A 800 26.76 -9.13 64.28
C MET A 800 26.01 -8.09 63.44
N GLY A 801 24.68 -8.02 63.55
CA GLY A 801 23.86 -6.87 63.15
C GLY A 801 23.73 -6.58 61.66
N VAL A 802 23.88 -7.56 60.76
CA VAL A 802 23.56 -7.39 59.33
C VAL A 802 22.04 -7.45 59.11
N VAL A 803 21.46 -6.27 58.94
CA VAL A 803 20.00 -6.07 58.84
C VAL A 803 19.49 -5.85 57.42
N ASN A 804 20.38 -5.44 56.50
CA ASN A 804 20.09 -5.25 55.08
C ASN A 804 20.88 -6.26 54.23
N TRP A 805 20.22 -6.82 53.22
CA TRP A 805 20.78 -7.88 52.37
C TRP A 805 20.47 -7.58 50.90
N ILE A 806 21.48 -7.30 50.08
CA ILE A 806 21.32 -7.03 48.65
C ILE A 806 21.57 -8.34 47.88
N CYS A 807 20.63 -8.70 46.99
CA CYS A 807 20.71 -9.90 46.17
C CYS A 807 21.26 -9.57 44.77
N GLY A 808 22.52 -9.96 44.50
CA GLY A 808 23.22 -9.64 43.25
C GLY A 808 23.70 -8.18 43.19
N ASN A 809 24.16 -7.76 42.02
CA ASN A 809 24.55 -6.38 41.73
C ASN A 809 24.05 -5.98 40.33
N GLU A 810 23.60 -4.74 40.14
CA GLU A 810 23.16 -4.16 38.85
C GLU A 810 22.42 -5.16 37.95
N VAL A 811 21.33 -5.76 38.43
CA VAL A 811 20.72 -6.93 37.77
C VAL A 811 20.01 -6.59 36.46
N ASN A 812 19.88 -5.29 36.13
CA ASN A 812 19.52 -4.82 34.81
C ASN A 812 20.70 -4.88 33.81
N ALA A 813 21.94 -4.67 34.29
CA ALA A 813 23.19 -4.91 33.57
C ALA A 813 23.61 -6.40 33.65
N TRP A 814 22.63 -7.30 33.47
CA TRP A 814 22.74 -8.73 33.75
C TRP A 814 23.94 -9.40 33.07
N LYS A 815 24.34 -8.96 31.88
CA LYS A 815 25.43 -9.58 31.13
C LYS A 815 26.77 -9.47 31.87
N ASP A 816 27.00 -8.37 32.55
CA ASP A 816 28.27 -8.07 33.20
C ASP A 816 28.21 -8.40 34.70
N TYR A 817 27.09 -8.10 35.37
CA TYR A 817 26.96 -8.16 36.83
C TYR A 817 25.95 -9.20 37.37
N HIS A 818 25.30 -9.99 36.52
CA HIS A 818 24.48 -11.14 36.93
C HIS A 818 24.36 -12.18 35.80
N TYR A 819 25.49 -12.62 35.24
CA TYR A 819 25.50 -13.37 33.98
C TYR A 819 24.71 -14.68 34.08
N SER A 820 23.69 -14.82 33.23
CA SER A 820 22.70 -15.90 33.28
C SER A 820 22.64 -16.74 32.00
N GLY A 821 23.62 -16.60 31.10
CA GLY A 821 23.62 -17.26 29.80
C GLY A 821 22.68 -16.61 28.77
N SER A 822 22.50 -17.27 27.62
CA SER A 822 21.62 -16.79 26.55
C SER A 822 20.15 -17.14 26.83
N VAL A 823 19.48 -16.33 27.67
CA VAL A 823 18.06 -16.47 28.01
C VAL A 823 17.25 -15.21 27.71
N GLY A 824 15.94 -15.36 27.50
CA GLY A 824 15.01 -14.25 27.31
C GLY A 824 14.66 -13.53 28.62
N PHE A 825 14.20 -12.27 28.52
CA PHE A 825 13.95 -11.37 29.66
C PHE A 825 13.08 -11.99 30.77
N ASP A 826 11.93 -12.56 30.43
CA ASP A 826 11.04 -13.19 31.43
C ASP A 826 11.70 -14.38 32.13
N GLN A 827 12.46 -15.19 31.40
CA GLN A 827 13.15 -16.35 31.98
C GLN A 827 14.31 -15.91 32.89
N TYR A 828 15.03 -14.85 32.49
CA TYR A 828 16.04 -14.19 33.31
C TYR A 828 15.43 -13.65 34.62
N MET A 829 14.33 -12.91 34.52
CA MET A 829 13.67 -12.32 35.68
C MET A 829 13.09 -13.38 36.64
N GLU A 830 12.63 -14.53 36.13
CA GLU A 830 12.25 -15.67 36.98
C GLU A 830 13.44 -16.31 37.69
N TYR A 831 14.58 -16.53 37.02
CA TYR A 831 15.79 -17.02 37.68
C TYR A 831 16.24 -16.08 38.80
N TYR A 832 16.26 -14.76 38.53
CA TYR A 832 16.58 -13.76 39.53
C TYR A 832 15.56 -13.72 40.68
N ALA A 833 14.26 -13.75 40.39
CA ALA A 833 13.21 -13.74 41.41
C ALA A 833 13.25 -15.00 42.31
N GLN A 834 13.70 -16.14 41.78
CA GLN A 834 13.93 -17.36 42.55
C GLN A 834 15.19 -17.25 43.44
N ALA A 835 16.28 -16.66 42.94
CA ALA A 835 17.48 -16.40 43.73
C ALA A 835 17.21 -15.41 44.88
N TYR A 836 16.44 -14.36 44.58
CA TYR A 836 15.93 -13.42 45.58
C TYR A 836 15.05 -14.11 46.62
N GLN A 837 14.11 -14.97 46.20
CA GLN A 837 13.24 -15.72 47.13
C GLN A 837 14.04 -16.67 48.03
N LEU A 838 15.10 -17.30 47.52
CA LEU A 838 16.02 -18.13 48.30
C LEU A 838 16.70 -17.31 49.41
N LEU A 839 17.31 -16.17 49.06
CA LEU A 839 17.94 -15.29 50.05
C LEU A 839 16.92 -14.73 51.05
N TYR A 840 15.75 -14.30 50.56
CA TYR A 840 14.64 -13.80 51.36
C TYR A 840 14.22 -14.83 52.43
N ASN A 841 13.99 -16.09 52.04
CA ASN A 841 13.61 -17.15 52.97
C ASN A 841 14.68 -17.38 54.05
N CYS A 842 15.96 -17.41 53.67
CA CYS A 842 17.07 -17.59 54.60
C CYS A 842 17.18 -16.42 55.60
N VAL A 843 17.12 -15.19 55.09
CA VAL A 843 17.20 -13.96 55.91
C VAL A 843 16.00 -13.84 56.83
N LYS A 844 14.77 -14.09 56.37
CA LYS A 844 13.56 -14.02 57.20
C LYS A 844 13.47 -15.12 58.25
N HIS A 845 14.04 -16.30 57.98
CA HIS A 845 14.14 -17.37 58.98
C HIS A 845 15.13 -17.01 60.10
N ALA A 846 16.27 -16.40 59.77
CA ALA A 846 17.22 -15.91 60.77
C ALA A 846 16.72 -14.66 61.50
N TYR A 847 16.17 -13.67 60.78
CA TYR A 847 15.79 -12.36 61.30
C TYR A 847 14.53 -11.80 60.63
N SER A 848 13.42 -11.80 61.38
CA SER A 848 12.08 -11.37 60.92
C SER A 848 12.06 -9.98 60.29
N ASN A 849 12.71 -9.02 60.92
CA ASN A 849 12.75 -7.61 60.52
C ASN A 849 13.86 -7.31 59.50
N GLY A 850 14.62 -8.33 59.07
CA GLY A 850 15.65 -8.21 58.04
C GLY A 850 15.04 -7.75 56.72
N ARG A 851 15.74 -6.85 56.03
CA ARG A 851 15.31 -6.26 54.76
C ARG A 851 16.16 -6.78 53.63
N ILE A 852 15.50 -7.23 52.56
CA ILE A 852 16.17 -7.78 51.38
C ILE A 852 15.91 -6.82 50.20
N TYR A 853 16.94 -6.59 49.39
CA TYR A 853 17.02 -5.52 48.41
C TYR A 853 17.43 -6.08 47.03
N MET A 854 16.76 -5.65 45.96
CA MET A 854 17.25 -5.87 44.59
C MET A 854 18.18 -4.75 44.15
N SER A 855 19.28 -5.01 43.43
CA SER A 855 20.22 -3.98 42.94
C SER A 855 19.97 -3.64 41.47
N ILE A 856 19.83 -2.35 41.14
CA ILE A 856 19.70 -1.82 39.75
C ILE A 856 20.46 -0.49 39.59
N ASP A 857 20.95 -0.24 38.38
CA ASP A 857 21.72 0.98 38.04
C ASP A 857 20.84 2.14 37.52
N HIS A 858 21.50 3.26 37.19
CA HIS A 858 20.85 4.50 36.72
C HIS A 858 20.14 4.46 35.35
N THR A 859 20.28 3.40 34.53
CA THR A 859 19.72 3.28 33.16
C THR A 859 18.21 3.05 33.14
N TRP A 860 17.49 4.08 33.56
CA TRP A 860 16.10 3.99 34.02
C TRP A 860 15.10 3.63 32.92
N THR A 861 14.89 4.48 31.91
CA THR A 861 14.03 4.16 30.75
C THR A 861 14.81 3.88 29.46
N TYR A 862 16.10 4.24 29.41
CA TYR A 862 16.96 4.07 28.24
C TYR A 862 18.20 3.25 28.58
N ASN A 863 18.42 2.17 27.83
CA ASN A 863 19.62 1.35 27.97
C ASN A 863 20.74 1.83 27.03
N ARG A 864 21.91 2.14 27.60
CA ARG A 864 23.13 2.55 26.88
C ARG A 864 24.11 1.39 26.64
N ARG A 865 23.98 0.25 27.32
CA ARG A 865 24.90 -0.90 27.28
C ARG A 865 24.29 -2.04 26.44
N ALA A 866 24.91 -2.37 25.30
CA ALA A 866 24.37 -3.37 24.38
C ALA A 866 24.14 -4.74 25.06
N ASN A 867 22.93 -5.28 24.95
CA ASN A 867 22.41 -6.50 25.59
C ASN A 867 22.00 -6.38 27.08
N CYS A 868 21.99 -5.20 27.70
CA CYS A 868 21.39 -5.01 29.04
C CYS A 868 19.87 -4.74 28.99
N TYR A 869 19.21 -4.67 30.14
CA TYR A 869 17.82 -4.26 30.30
C TYR A 869 17.72 -2.89 31.01
N THR A 870 16.58 -2.21 30.91
CA THR A 870 16.39 -0.92 31.60
C THR A 870 15.96 -1.16 33.05
N SER A 871 16.50 -0.38 33.98
CA SER A 871 16.23 -0.54 35.42
C SER A 871 14.74 -0.42 35.75
N LYS A 872 13.98 0.40 35.02
CA LYS A 872 12.52 0.48 35.17
C LYS A 872 11.83 -0.85 34.82
N SER A 873 12.14 -1.44 33.66
CA SER A 873 11.51 -2.70 33.22
C SER A 873 11.81 -3.87 34.16
N VAL A 874 13.05 -3.94 34.64
CA VAL A 874 13.53 -4.94 35.60
C VAL A 874 12.82 -4.80 36.94
N LEU A 875 12.67 -3.57 37.44
CA LEU A 875 11.93 -3.29 38.68
C LEU A 875 10.43 -3.55 38.54
N ASP A 876 9.80 -3.11 37.44
CA ASP A 876 8.39 -3.37 37.12
C ASP A 876 8.10 -4.88 37.09
N ARG A 877 8.97 -5.66 36.41
CA ARG A 877 8.80 -7.11 36.30
C ARG A 877 9.09 -7.84 37.61
N PHE A 878 10.12 -7.43 38.34
CA PHE A 878 10.42 -7.97 39.67
C PHE A 878 9.26 -7.76 40.65
N ALA A 879 8.67 -6.57 40.68
CA ALA A 879 7.52 -6.26 41.54
C ALA A 879 6.32 -7.20 41.29
N GLN A 880 6.02 -7.50 40.02
CA GLN A 880 5.00 -8.47 39.64
C GLN A 880 5.33 -9.89 40.15
N LEU A 881 6.57 -10.34 39.94
CA LEU A 881 7.02 -11.68 40.35
C LEU A 881 7.03 -11.84 41.87
N MET A 882 7.42 -10.81 42.63
CA MET A 882 7.35 -10.82 44.09
C MET A 882 5.91 -10.90 44.58
N ASN A 883 4.99 -10.12 43.99
CA ASN A 883 3.57 -10.20 44.32
C ASN A 883 2.97 -11.58 44.03
N GLN A 884 3.33 -12.22 42.91
CA GLN A 884 2.93 -13.59 42.58
C GLN A 884 3.49 -14.63 43.57
N LYS A 885 4.70 -14.41 44.09
CA LYS A 885 5.36 -15.27 45.09
C LYS A 885 4.98 -14.92 46.55
N GLY A 886 4.02 -14.02 46.77
CA GLY A 886 3.53 -13.61 48.09
C GLY A 886 4.48 -12.70 48.90
N ILE A 887 5.55 -12.21 48.29
CA ILE A 887 6.59 -11.39 48.95
C ILE A 887 6.22 -9.90 48.78
N SER A 888 5.88 -9.23 49.88
CA SER A 888 5.36 -7.85 49.86
C SER A 888 6.34 -6.79 50.39
N ASP A 889 7.33 -7.16 51.19
CA ASP A 889 8.27 -6.28 51.89
C ASP A 889 9.70 -6.28 51.30
N TRP A 890 9.84 -6.66 50.03
CA TRP A 890 11.06 -6.44 49.23
C TRP A 890 11.41 -4.94 49.11
N MET A 891 12.71 -4.63 49.03
CA MET A 891 13.26 -3.26 48.98
C MET A 891 14.17 -3.05 47.76
N ILE A 892 14.72 -1.84 47.56
CA ILE A 892 15.49 -1.48 46.36
C ILE A 892 16.87 -0.88 46.71
N ALA A 893 17.93 -1.47 46.20
CA ALA A 893 19.27 -0.92 46.14
C ALA A 893 19.46 -0.26 44.78
N PHE A 894 19.89 1.01 44.77
CA PHE A 894 19.93 1.84 43.57
C PHE A 894 21.29 2.52 43.42
N HIS A 895 21.87 2.51 42.21
CA HIS A 895 23.20 3.05 41.93
C HIS A 895 23.06 4.35 41.09
N PRO A 896 22.91 5.55 41.71
CA PRO A 896 22.56 6.80 41.04
C PRO A 896 23.76 7.52 40.41
N TYR A 897 24.60 6.80 39.64
CA TYR A 897 25.84 7.35 39.08
C TYR A 897 25.59 8.63 38.25
N PRO A 898 26.58 9.53 38.17
CA PRO A 898 26.57 10.63 37.21
C PRO A 898 26.44 10.13 35.75
N ALA A 899 26.06 11.04 34.85
CA ALA A 899 25.91 10.73 33.43
C ALA A 899 26.46 11.88 32.57
N PRO A 900 27.67 11.74 31.96
CA PRO A 900 28.53 10.57 31.93
C PRO A 900 29.07 10.13 33.31
N GLU A 901 29.35 8.85 33.49
CA GLU A 901 29.86 8.25 34.75
C GLU A 901 31.19 8.91 35.21
N LEU A 902 31.99 9.42 34.27
CA LEU A 902 33.27 10.13 34.51
C LEU A 902 33.12 11.65 34.74
N GLN A 903 31.90 12.16 34.89
CA GLN A 903 31.59 13.60 35.06
C GLN A 903 30.72 13.79 36.31
N SER A 904 31.37 13.97 37.46
CA SER A 904 30.74 14.01 38.79
C SER A 904 29.77 15.18 39.00
N ASP A 905 29.78 16.20 38.13
CA ASP A 905 28.92 17.39 38.15
C ASP A 905 27.47 17.13 37.66
N PHE A 906 26.82 16.11 38.24
CA PHE A 906 25.47 15.62 37.87
C PHE A 906 24.40 16.72 37.74
N TRP A 907 24.57 17.84 38.45
CA TRP A 907 23.67 18.99 38.42
C TRP A 907 23.63 19.74 37.09
N ASN A 908 24.62 19.51 36.20
CA ASN A 908 24.61 20.02 34.84
C ASN A 908 23.71 19.20 33.88
N ARG A 909 23.15 18.06 34.33
CA ARG A 909 22.08 17.30 33.65
C ARG A 909 22.39 16.88 32.19
N THR A 910 23.65 16.58 31.94
CA THR A 910 24.12 15.96 30.69
C THR A 910 23.46 14.59 30.44
N LEU A 911 23.51 14.11 29.19
CA LEU A 911 22.96 12.81 28.76
C LEU A 911 21.45 12.58 29.07
N ASP A 912 20.66 13.62 28.84
CA ASP A 912 19.18 13.58 28.85
C ASP A 912 18.57 13.32 30.25
N VAL A 913 19.24 13.80 31.31
CA VAL A 913 18.81 13.69 32.71
C VAL A 913 17.70 14.71 33.02
N ILE A 914 16.48 14.37 32.62
CA ILE A 914 15.28 15.22 32.74
C ILE A 914 14.53 15.02 34.06
N ASP A 915 13.73 16.01 34.44
CA ASP A 915 12.85 16.00 35.60
C ASP A 915 11.51 15.33 35.27
N SER A 916 11.53 14.00 35.15
CA SER A 916 10.36 13.18 34.82
C SER A 916 10.53 11.72 35.27
N GLU A 917 9.42 11.05 35.61
CA GLU A 917 9.42 9.59 35.84
C GLU A 917 9.82 8.77 34.58
N ASN A 918 9.79 9.41 33.40
CA ASN A 918 10.20 8.83 32.13
C ASN A 918 11.68 9.08 31.76
N SER A 919 12.47 9.70 32.65
CA SER A 919 13.85 10.11 32.33
C SER A 919 14.73 8.95 31.84
N PRO A 920 15.45 9.08 30.70
CA PRO A 920 16.42 8.11 30.20
C PRO A 920 17.35 7.55 31.28
N ILE A 921 17.83 8.43 32.16
CA ILE A 921 18.73 8.12 33.28
C ILE A 921 18.20 8.79 34.56
N ILE A 922 18.34 8.13 35.70
CA ILE A 922 18.13 8.73 37.03
C ILE A 922 19.48 8.86 37.76
N THR A 923 19.95 10.09 37.91
CA THR A 923 21.12 10.45 38.71
C THR A 923 20.66 11.08 40.03
N MET A 924 21.59 11.56 40.86
CA MET A 924 21.22 12.41 42.00
C MET A 924 20.43 13.67 41.61
N ALA A 925 20.55 14.19 40.38
CA ALA A 925 19.87 15.42 39.93
C ALA A 925 18.33 15.31 39.91
N ASN A 926 17.81 14.12 39.60
CA ASN A 926 16.40 13.82 39.37
C ASN A 926 15.91 12.62 40.20
N LEU A 927 16.64 12.27 41.27
CA LEU A 927 16.35 11.13 42.15
C LEU A 927 14.92 11.17 42.75
N SER A 928 14.36 12.37 42.97
CA SER A 928 12.97 12.54 43.42
C SER A 928 11.99 11.76 42.56
N TYR A 929 12.09 11.85 41.23
CA TYR A 929 11.18 11.21 40.29
C TYR A 929 11.20 9.67 40.37
N PHE A 930 12.38 9.08 40.61
CA PHE A 930 12.49 7.65 40.89
C PHE A 930 11.83 7.29 42.22
N THR A 931 12.06 8.05 43.28
CA THR A 931 11.42 7.78 44.58
C THR A 931 9.91 7.97 44.52
N GLU A 932 9.41 8.99 43.84
CA GLU A 932 7.99 9.22 43.59
C GLU A 932 7.37 8.09 42.77
N TYR A 933 8.06 7.60 41.73
CA TYR A 933 7.66 6.41 40.97
C TYR A 933 7.55 5.17 41.87
N VAL A 934 8.54 4.91 42.73
CA VAL A 934 8.51 3.78 43.68
C VAL A 934 7.34 3.92 44.66
N LYS A 935 7.12 5.12 45.20
CA LYS A 935 6.01 5.45 46.13
C LYS A 935 4.64 5.21 45.50
N LYS A 936 4.48 5.66 44.25
CA LYS A 936 3.27 5.62 43.42
C LYS A 936 2.89 4.20 43.00
N ASN A 937 3.86 3.40 42.55
CA ASN A 937 3.59 2.10 41.92
C ASN A 937 3.75 0.91 42.88
N TYR A 938 4.57 1.03 43.94
CA TYR A 938 4.89 -0.06 44.87
C TYR A 938 4.57 0.25 46.34
N GLY A 939 4.13 1.48 46.63
CA GLY A 939 3.68 1.92 47.94
C GLY A 939 4.77 2.54 48.82
N ALA A 940 4.37 3.46 49.70
CA ALA A 940 5.27 4.21 50.59
C ALA A 940 6.00 3.35 51.65
N GLY A 941 5.63 2.07 51.80
CA GLY A 941 6.37 1.12 52.66
C GLY A 941 7.71 0.66 52.08
N LYS A 942 7.95 0.89 50.78
CA LYS A 942 9.24 0.57 50.14
C LYS A 942 10.34 1.49 50.65
N ARG A 943 11.53 0.92 50.84
CA ARG A 943 12.75 1.62 51.23
C ARG A 943 13.80 1.51 50.13
N ILE A 944 14.57 2.57 49.97
CA ILE A 944 15.64 2.67 48.98
C ILE A 944 16.97 2.84 49.73
N ILE A 945 17.99 2.09 49.35
CA ILE A 945 19.38 2.39 49.73
C ILE A 945 20.13 2.79 48.46
N LEU A 946 20.82 3.93 48.51
CA LEU A 946 21.76 4.30 47.46
C LEU A 946 23.05 3.57 47.80
N SER A 947 23.16 2.31 47.37
CA SER A 947 24.19 1.36 47.77
C SER A 947 25.55 1.64 47.16
N GLU A 948 25.57 2.34 46.02
CA GLU A 948 26.79 2.68 45.32
C GLU A 948 26.67 4.07 44.67
N CYS A 949 27.26 5.08 45.32
CA CYS A 949 27.41 6.43 44.78
C CYS A 949 28.87 6.64 44.37
N GLY A 950 29.18 6.32 43.12
CA GLY A 950 30.47 6.59 42.50
C GLY A 950 30.58 8.04 42.00
N PHE A 951 31.52 8.81 42.54
CA PHE A 951 31.92 10.12 42.01
C PHE A 951 33.44 10.13 41.80
N THR A 952 33.89 10.32 40.56
CA THR A 952 35.33 10.40 40.25
C THR A 952 35.91 11.77 40.63
N SER A 953 37.15 11.78 41.11
CA SER A 953 37.95 12.99 41.29
C SER A 953 38.73 13.40 40.05
N VAL A 954 38.59 12.71 38.91
CA VAL A 954 39.26 13.07 37.66
C VAL A 954 38.23 13.15 36.53
N THR A 955 38.20 14.29 35.83
CA THR A 955 37.30 14.51 34.69
C THR A 955 38.10 15.04 33.50
N ASN A 956 37.95 14.40 32.35
CA ASN A 956 38.69 14.69 31.11
C ASN A 956 40.22 14.75 31.34
N GLY A 957 40.75 13.87 32.20
CA GLY A 957 42.19 13.83 32.57
C GLY A 957 42.67 14.90 33.55
N ASN A 958 41.80 15.81 34.01
CA ASN A 958 42.14 16.86 34.97
C ASN A 958 41.71 16.46 36.39
N ASP A 959 42.53 16.75 37.40
CA ASP A 959 42.15 16.56 38.80
C ASP A 959 41.06 17.57 39.21
N ARG A 960 39.93 17.05 39.70
CA ARG A 960 38.66 17.74 40.01
C ARG A 960 38.09 17.26 41.34
N GLN A 961 38.95 17.14 42.37
CA GLN A 961 38.51 16.84 43.74
C GLN A 961 37.46 17.82 44.27
N ASP A 962 37.45 19.06 43.75
CA ASP A 962 36.43 20.07 44.04
C ASP A 962 35.03 19.60 43.60
N ILE A 963 34.90 19.07 42.38
CA ILE A 963 33.64 18.54 41.86
C ILE A 963 33.26 17.24 42.57
N GLN A 964 34.22 16.35 42.82
CA GLN A 964 33.95 15.11 43.59
C GLN A 964 33.36 15.43 44.97
N ALA A 965 34.02 16.33 45.70
CA ALA A 965 33.61 16.73 47.04
C ALA A 965 32.26 17.50 47.02
N ALA A 966 32.04 18.36 46.03
CA ALA A 966 30.76 19.04 45.82
C ALA A 966 29.61 18.06 45.51
N ALA A 967 29.88 17.04 44.68
CA ALA A 967 28.92 16.00 44.32
C ALA A 967 28.55 15.12 45.52
N ILE A 968 29.55 14.72 46.33
CA ILE A 968 29.32 13.97 47.57
C ILE A 968 28.46 14.77 48.54
N ALA A 969 28.75 16.05 48.77
CA ALA A 969 27.94 16.90 49.66
C ALA A 969 26.51 17.11 49.13
N TYR A 970 26.35 17.52 47.87
CA TYR A 970 25.04 17.81 47.29
C TYR A 970 24.18 16.54 47.16
N GLY A 971 24.78 15.43 46.72
CA GLY A 971 24.14 14.11 46.67
C GLY A 971 23.71 13.63 48.06
N TYR A 972 24.58 13.75 49.06
CA TYR A 972 24.23 13.40 50.44
C TYR A 972 23.02 14.21 50.93
N TYR A 973 22.98 15.53 50.73
CA TYR A 973 21.84 16.34 51.16
C TYR A 973 20.54 16.01 50.43
N LEU A 974 20.59 15.73 49.11
CA LEU A 974 19.43 15.27 48.32
C LEU A 974 18.91 13.91 48.82
N ALA A 975 19.79 13.00 49.21
CA ALA A 975 19.43 11.73 49.84
C ALA A 975 18.87 11.93 51.26
N GLU A 976 19.44 12.86 52.05
CA GLU A 976 19.11 13.11 53.45
C GLU A 976 17.69 13.68 53.63
N THR A 977 17.21 14.51 52.70
CA THR A 977 15.84 15.06 52.72
C THR A 977 14.78 14.15 52.06
N ASN A 978 15.20 13.19 51.23
CA ASN A 978 14.26 12.25 50.59
C ASN A 978 13.67 11.24 51.59
N ASP A 979 12.34 11.09 51.65
CA ASP A 979 11.70 10.25 52.67
C ASP A 979 11.71 8.73 52.39
N MET A 980 12.11 8.31 51.18
CA MET A 980 12.22 6.89 50.81
C MET A 980 13.65 6.34 50.90
N VAL A 981 14.66 7.22 50.85
CA VAL A 981 16.07 6.83 50.98
C VAL A 981 16.45 6.61 52.45
N ASP A 982 17.07 5.48 52.75
CA ASP A 982 17.60 5.11 54.07
C ASP A 982 19.12 5.30 54.20
N SER A 983 19.89 5.28 53.10
CA SER A 983 21.35 5.50 53.12
C SER A 983 21.88 6.09 51.81
N PHE A 984 22.95 6.87 51.92
CA PHE A 984 23.78 7.37 50.81
C PHE A 984 25.20 6.82 50.98
N VAL A 985 25.56 5.80 50.18
CA VAL A 985 26.82 5.06 50.33
C VAL A 985 27.83 5.48 49.28
N VAL A 986 28.96 6.07 49.70
CA VAL A 986 30.10 6.31 48.78
C VAL A 986 30.77 4.96 48.45
N HIS A 987 31.00 4.70 47.16
CA HIS A 987 31.48 3.39 46.65
C HIS A 987 32.88 3.01 47.13
N ARG A 988 33.81 3.97 47.26
CA ARG A 988 35.20 3.70 47.59
C ARG A 988 35.67 4.51 48.79
N GLN A 989 36.24 3.83 49.78
CA GLN A 989 37.06 4.49 50.79
C GLN A 989 38.42 4.91 50.19
N VAL A 990 39.03 4.04 49.38
CA VAL A 990 40.30 4.27 48.67
C VAL A 990 40.10 4.01 47.18
N ASP A 991 40.74 4.77 46.31
CA ASP A 991 40.80 4.46 44.88
C ASP A 991 41.27 3.00 44.64
N HIS A 992 40.65 2.29 43.69
CA HIS A 992 41.12 0.98 43.26
C HIS A 992 42.00 1.11 42.00
N SER A 993 43.15 0.43 41.97
CA SER A 993 44.18 0.67 40.94
C SER A 993 43.76 0.27 39.53
N ALA A 994 42.83 -0.67 39.37
CA ALA A 994 42.26 -1.04 38.08
C ALA A 994 41.12 -0.10 37.62
N GLU A 995 40.53 0.66 38.54
CA GLU A 995 39.48 1.66 38.25
C GLU A 995 40.11 2.98 37.81
N THR A 996 41.17 3.41 38.48
CA THR A 996 41.91 4.63 38.12
C THR A 996 42.58 4.51 36.74
N GLN A 997 43.00 3.31 36.34
CA GLN A 997 43.44 3.01 34.96
C GLN A 997 42.35 3.23 33.90
N GLN A 998 41.07 3.23 34.30
CA GLN A 998 39.90 3.52 33.47
C GLN A 998 39.36 4.95 33.67
N GLY A 999 40.03 5.79 34.48
CA GLY A 999 39.61 7.16 34.82
C GLY A 999 38.69 7.26 36.04
N PHE A 1000 38.34 6.14 36.68
CA PHE A 1000 37.47 6.09 37.85
C PHE A 1000 38.26 6.29 39.16
N HIS A 1001 38.41 7.55 39.58
CA HIS A 1001 39.06 7.93 40.84
C HIS A 1001 38.02 8.14 41.95
N LEU A 1002 37.33 7.07 42.32
CA LEU A 1002 36.10 7.10 43.13
C LEU A 1002 36.33 7.24 44.65
N GLY A 1003 37.55 7.04 45.14
CA GLY A 1003 37.88 6.99 46.56
C GLY A 1003 37.89 8.35 47.28
N LEU A 1004 37.73 8.32 48.60
CA LEU A 1004 38.01 9.43 49.52
C LEU A 1004 39.53 9.61 49.76
N TRP A 1005 40.26 8.50 49.71
CA TRP A 1005 41.72 8.45 49.64
C TRP A 1005 42.18 8.12 48.21
N THR A 1006 43.37 8.60 47.83
CA THR A 1006 44.12 8.11 46.68
C THR A 1006 44.73 6.74 46.96
N CYS A 1007 44.97 5.96 45.90
CA CYS A 1007 45.67 4.68 45.97
C CYS A 1007 47.18 4.87 45.87
N LYS A 1008 47.92 4.19 46.74
CA LYS A 1008 49.38 4.18 46.74
C LYS A 1008 49.90 3.54 45.44
N PRO A 1009 50.78 4.22 44.69
CA PRO A 1009 51.36 3.68 43.45
C PRO A 1009 51.96 2.28 43.65
N GLY A 1010 51.64 1.35 42.74
CA GLY A 1010 52.09 -0.04 42.80
C GLY A 1010 51.32 -0.94 43.78
N SER A 1011 50.29 -0.43 44.47
CA SER A 1011 49.35 -1.23 45.26
C SER A 1011 48.00 -1.36 44.56
N THR A 1012 47.17 -2.32 45.00
CA THR A 1012 45.81 -2.50 44.48
C THR A 1012 44.82 -1.48 45.06
N GLU A 1013 44.85 -1.28 46.39
CA GLU A 1013 43.87 -0.47 47.12
C GLU A 1013 44.42 -0.01 48.49
N THR A 1014 45.70 0.41 48.55
CA THR A 1014 46.29 0.93 49.81
C THR A 1014 46.14 2.45 49.86
N ALA A 1015 45.61 3.01 50.95
CA ALA A 1015 45.48 4.45 51.12
C ALA A 1015 46.85 5.16 51.13
N ASP A 1016 46.95 6.31 50.46
CA ASP A 1016 48.17 7.12 50.37
C ASP A 1016 47.93 8.57 50.84
N SER A 1017 47.10 9.33 50.13
CA SER A 1017 46.75 10.72 50.48
C SER A 1017 45.25 10.96 50.52
N LYS A 1018 44.81 11.88 51.38
CA LYS A 1018 43.40 12.27 51.51
C LYS A 1018 43.02 13.25 50.39
N LYS A 1019 41.90 12.99 49.71
CA LYS A 1019 41.32 13.96 48.76
C LYS A 1019 40.50 15.01 49.51
N GLN A 1020 40.18 16.13 48.84
CA GLN A 1020 39.23 17.12 49.36
C GLN A 1020 37.88 16.50 49.78
N ALA A 1021 37.45 15.43 49.11
CA ALA A 1021 36.25 14.67 49.45
C ALA A 1021 36.29 14.04 50.84
N TYR A 1022 37.46 13.71 51.39
CA TYR A 1022 37.59 13.09 52.72
C TYR A 1022 37.01 13.99 53.83
N ASP A 1023 37.47 15.24 53.91
CA ASP A 1023 37.02 16.15 54.96
C ASP A 1023 35.58 16.62 54.72
N VAL A 1024 35.15 16.75 53.46
CA VAL A 1024 33.74 17.02 53.15
C VAL A 1024 32.84 15.89 53.62
N PHE A 1025 33.15 14.64 53.25
CA PHE A 1025 32.40 13.46 53.69
C PHE A 1025 32.42 13.33 55.23
N LYS A 1026 33.54 13.65 55.87
CA LYS A 1026 33.67 13.65 57.33
C LYS A 1026 32.72 14.63 58.02
N TYR A 1027 32.63 15.87 57.53
CA TYR A 1027 31.97 16.97 58.27
C TYR A 1027 30.60 17.41 57.73
N MET A 1028 30.17 16.96 56.55
CA MET A 1028 28.92 17.41 55.90
C MET A 1028 27.63 17.17 56.71
N ASP A 1029 27.60 16.26 57.67
CA ASP A 1029 26.44 15.98 58.53
C ASP A 1029 26.60 16.49 59.98
N THR A 1030 27.56 17.39 60.21
CA THR A 1030 27.94 17.91 61.54
C THR A 1030 27.74 19.42 61.67
N LYS A 1031 27.91 19.97 62.87
CA LYS A 1031 27.94 21.43 63.14
C LYS A 1031 28.91 22.19 62.23
N GLN A 1032 29.89 21.52 61.62
CA GLN A 1032 30.91 22.10 60.74
C GLN A 1032 30.53 22.04 59.25
N TYR A 1033 29.33 21.56 58.88
CA TYR A 1033 28.94 21.32 57.47
C TYR A 1033 29.18 22.54 56.56
N MET A 1034 28.83 23.76 56.99
CA MET A 1034 29.09 24.97 56.19
C MET A 1034 30.58 25.25 55.97
N THR A 1035 31.43 25.00 56.98
CA THR A 1035 32.88 25.24 56.88
C THR A 1035 33.48 24.44 55.72
N TYR A 1036 33.07 23.18 55.58
CA TYR A 1036 33.62 22.27 54.58
C TYR A 1036 32.84 22.26 53.26
N THR A 1037 31.54 22.63 53.24
CA THR A 1037 30.71 22.54 52.03
C THR A 1037 30.41 23.88 51.33
N LYS A 1038 30.75 25.03 51.92
CA LYS A 1038 30.49 26.37 51.31
C LYS A 1038 31.09 26.54 49.91
N PHE A 1039 32.25 25.94 49.64
CA PHE A 1039 32.92 26.05 48.34
C PHE A 1039 32.10 25.41 47.19
N ALA A 1040 31.23 24.43 47.50
CA ALA A 1040 30.44 23.72 46.49
C ALA A 1040 29.29 24.57 45.93
N LEU A 1041 28.74 25.50 46.73
CA LEU A 1041 27.61 26.37 46.36
C LEU A 1041 27.81 27.08 45.01
N PRO A 1042 28.91 27.81 44.74
CA PRO A 1042 29.15 28.40 43.42
C PRO A 1042 29.35 27.37 42.31
N LEU A 1043 29.93 26.19 42.59
CA LEU A 1043 30.11 25.12 41.59
C LEU A 1043 28.77 24.53 41.13
N ILE A 1044 27.83 24.36 42.06
CA ILE A 1044 26.45 23.91 41.79
C ILE A 1044 25.51 25.05 41.36
N LYS A 1045 26.02 26.29 41.19
CA LYS A 1045 25.29 27.49 40.77
C LYS A 1045 24.16 27.89 41.75
N LYS A 1046 24.42 27.82 43.06
CA LYS A 1046 23.47 28.14 44.15
C LYS A 1046 24.10 29.10 45.17
N ASN A 1047 23.26 29.82 45.91
CA ASN A 1047 23.68 30.78 46.94
C ASN A 1047 23.60 30.19 48.37
N SER A 1048 22.78 29.16 48.60
CA SER A 1048 22.69 28.44 49.88
C SER A 1048 22.20 27.00 49.67
N TRP A 1049 22.30 26.16 50.70
CA TRP A 1049 21.84 24.76 50.62
C TRP A 1049 20.31 24.63 50.62
N GLU A 1050 19.59 25.56 51.26
CA GLU A 1050 18.13 25.70 51.20
C GLU A 1050 17.64 26.03 49.78
N GLN A 1051 18.46 26.74 48.98
CA GLN A 1051 18.18 26.99 47.56
C GLN A 1051 18.58 25.81 46.67
N ALA A 1052 19.50 24.95 47.13
CA ALA A 1052 19.98 23.79 46.40
C ALA A 1052 19.07 22.56 46.56
N VAL A 1053 18.63 22.29 47.79
CA VAL A 1053 17.93 21.07 48.20
C VAL A 1053 16.61 21.43 48.87
N SER A 1054 15.50 20.98 48.27
CA SER A 1054 14.18 21.12 48.89
C SER A 1054 14.10 20.33 50.20
N GLY A 1055 13.51 20.95 51.23
CA GLY A 1055 13.42 20.38 52.58
C GLY A 1055 14.74 20.36 53.36
N PHE A 1056 15.81 21.00 52.88
CA PHE A 1056 17.07 21.12 53.62
C PHE A 1056 16.84 21.83 54.95
N ASN A 1057 17.19 21.18 56.06
CA ASN A 1057 17.07 21.72 57.39
C ASN A 1057 18.46 21.77 58.07
N PRO A 1058 19.10 22.95 58.17
CA PRO A 1058 20.41 23.06 58.80
C PRO A 1058 20.38 22.66 60.28
N ALA A 1059 19.22 22.76 60.94
CA ALA A 1059 19.05 22.35 62.33
C ALA A 1059 19.13 20.81 62.55
N LYS A 1060 19.22 20.01 61.48
CA LYS A 1060 19.52 18.56 61.57
C LYS A 1060 21.00 18.30 61.85
N PHE A 1061 21.88 19.25 61.51
CA PHE A 1061 23.34 19.11 61.66
C PHE A 1061 23.90 19.96 62.81
N THR A 1062 23.09 20.86 63.39
CA THR A 1062 23.47 21.66 64.57
C THR A 1062 23.23 20.93 65.88
#